data_AF-A0A3M2JNT7-F1
#
_entry.id   AF-A0A3M2JNT7-F1
#
_cell.length_a   1.000
_cell.length_b   1.000
_cell.length_c   1.000
_cell.angle_alpha   90.00
_cell.angle_beta   90.00
_cell.angle_gamma   90.00
#
_symmetry.space_group_name_H-M   'P 1'
#
loop_
_entity.id
_entity.type
_entity.pdbx_description
1 polymer ?
#
loop_
_entity_poly.entity_id
_entity_poly.type
_entity_poly.pdbx_seq_one_letter_code
_entity_poly.pdbx_strand_id
1 'polypeptide(L)'
;MSEELYQATLREISRQKRQARNEEVRAYFNDLLDDVKRWKAAGEDWRGKLAQALDSSPPEALESALQLLETLEQFGGAEAQAAPPDEQERPEQEKEQKPLPALDSGQSVETRAETLEQRRDSARRREESAEAHLPLSPERALELLREARNYLTEEEPIFGEDGKPLEPVLTDEDKAIFKPDVERLEGKIAAIQAEAEKKQRAVLLIEAARNAELSPAERLARLQTAQSAWEHAPKLRAYQDAWQHARGALARQAAGKLDALISRAQLLGETEADFEQKIEALQEELNALRAQYGGLLAEKPDLKEKVGEVEAQITALQYARENLERGEERPEAAQPSRPGVEPAPPVPEETPTHSLEAGEELTIERYLQEGQYPEALRELDALIERVPDSARRQALEQRREEIEEQYRRTVQTRLAEARKVAEQHPDDLRKQREAWESVLSLNPEHPEALAAKQALESRLRLEETLEGAIRRAREALEKRNVKAMREALEEMRKVGLDTFADEAVKAKVARAEEQWSPQYNHLREKLGQVTTLETEQRYREAYASILEEIRRDTPFIIDAATGEEIRPEDKLPEIRSKFLEGLRGILQRREEAADENLPLYPERALELLREARNYLTEEEPLFSQKGEPLKPVLTDENKAIFKPDVERLEKKIAAIQAEAEKKQRAVLLIEAALNVELSPAERLGKLQTAQSAWEHAPKLRAYQDAWQHAQNALVRQAAGTLDALMRRARLLDETEADFEQKIEALQEELNALRAQYGGLLDEKPDLKEKADTVVERLDALREARKEFERVQQKLAETQSELEDAEPDDEHVKIAETLLRKIPGKYQDMIEYIRLEARLNRLQGSQKQWNSGLTAYRQRKWNLARENLQQIPAGEEGSYPDLPAYLDRLAAIE
;
A
#
# COMPACT_ATOMS: atom_id res chain seq x y z
N MET A 1 -32.29 -6.30 -1.38
CA MET A 1 -31.27 -5.36 -1.89
C MET A 1 -30.13 -6.17 -2.48
N SER A 2 -29.67 -5.88 -3.70
CA SER A 2 -28.46 -6.50 -4.24
C SER A 2 -27.22 -6.03 -3.47
N GLU A 3 -26.17 -6.83 -3.48
CA GLU A 3 -24.90 -6.54 -2.81
C GLU A 3 -24.27 -5.23 -3.33
N GLU A 4 -24.43 -4.93 -4.62
CA GLU A 4 -24.03 -3.66 -5.23
C GLU A 4 -24.79 -2.47 -4.67
N LEU A 5 -26.11 -2.61 -4.46
CA LEU A 5 -26.93 -1.55 -3.87
C LEU A 5 -26.54 -1.31 -2.40
N TYR A 6 -26.26 -2.37 -1.65
CA TYR A 6 -25.79 -2.26 -0.26
C TYR A 6 -24.44 -1.56 -0.14
N GLN A 7 -23.49 -1.88 -1.03
CA GLN A 7 -22.18 -1.22 -1.07
C GLN A 7 -22.28 0.24 -1.53
N ALA A 8 -23.17 0.57 -2.48
CA ALA A 8 -23.44 1.94 -2.88
C ALA A 8 -24.02 2.77 -1.73
N THR A 9 -24.98 2.22 -0.97
CA THR A 9 -25.57 2.88 0.19
C THR A 9 -24.53 3.10 1.30
N LEU A 10 -23.63 2.14 1.56
CA LEU A 10 -22.56 2.30 2.56
C LEU A 10 -21.54 3.39 2.17
N ARG A 11 -21.23 3.51 0.86
CA ARG A 11 -20.38 4.59 0.35
C ARG A 11 -21.03 5.95 0.52
N GLU A 12 -22.34 6.05 0.26
CA GLU A 12 -23.09 7.29 0.39
C GLU A 12 -23.26 7.71 1.86
N ILE A 13 -23.55 6.77 2.77
CA ILE A 13 -23.58 7.04 4.22
C ILE A 13 -22.20 7.51 4.72
N SER A 14 -21.12 6.89 4.25
CA SER A 14 -19.76 7.29 4.61
C SER A 14 -19.40 8.68 4.07
N ARG A 15 -19.90 9.03 2.88
CA ARG A 15 -19.74 10.36 2.28
C ARG A 15 -20.51 11.42 3.08
N GLN A 16 -21.76 11.14 3.44
CA GLN A 16 -22.59 12.04 4.24
C GLN A 16 -22.03 12.26 5.64
N LYS A 17 -21.55 11.20 6.33
CA LYS A 17 -20.88 11.33 7.63
C LYS A 17 -19.62 12.18 7.56
N ARG A 18 -18.84 12.08 6.48
CA ARG A 18 -17.66 12.94 6.26
C ARG A 18 -18.06 14.39 5.99
N GLN A 19 -19.13 14.61 5.24
CA GLN A 19 -19.60 15.95 4.93
C GLN A 19 -20.13 16.66 6.18
N ALA A 20 -20.97 15.99 6.98
CA ALA A 20 -21.45 16.52 8.26
C ALA A 20 -20.29 16.84 9.21
N ARG A 21 -19.29 15.95 9.32
CA ARG A 21 -18.11 16.18 10.17
C ARG A 21 -17.22 17.33 9.67
N ASN A 22 -17.12 17.54 8.35
CA ASN A 22 -16.41 18.69 7.79
C ASN A 22 -17.16 20.01 8.00
N GLU A 23 -18.49 19.98 8.01
CA GLU A 23 -19.34 21.13 8.31
C GLU A 23 -19.25 21.52 9.80
N GLU A 24 -19.21 20.54 10.71
CA GLU A 24 -18.95 20.77 12.15
C GLU A 24 -17.57 21.42 12.38
N VAL A 25 -16.52 20.90 11.74
CA VAL A 25 -15.17 21.48 11.84
C VAL A 25 -15.14 22.90 11.27
N ARG A 26 -15.84 23.17 10.16
CA ARG A 26 -15.94 24.52 9.59
C ARG A 26 -16.72 25.48 10.48
N ALA A 27 -17.81 25.04 11.10
CA ALA A 27 -18.58 25.86 12.03
C ALA A 27 -17.74 26.25 13.25
N TYR A 28 -17.08 25.26 13.86
CA TYR A 28 -16.12 25.47 14.96
C TYR A 28 -15.04 26.49 14.57
N PHE A 29 -14.52 26.39 13.35
CA PHE A 29 -13.47 27.27 12.86
C PHE A 29 -13.92 28.72 12.65
N ASN A 30 -15.14 28.90 12.14
CA ASN A 30 -15.72 30.23 11.96
C ASN A 30 -15.98 30.91 13.30
N ASP A 31 -16.46 30.16 14.30
CA ASP A 31 -16.65 30.66 15.66
C ASP A 31 -15.31 31.07 16.28
N LEU A 32 -14.27 30.25 16.11
CA LEU A 32 -12.91 30.54 16.58
C LEU A 32 -12.34 31.81 15.90
N LEU A 33 -12.59 31.99 14.60
CA LEU A 33 -12.19 33.18 13.85
C LEU A 33 -12.87 34.45 14.35
N ASP A 34 -14.17 34.37 14.65
CA ASP A 34 -14.92 35.50 15.16
C ASP A 34 -14.53 35.84 16.60
N ASP A 35 -14.19 34.85 17.42
CA ASP A 35 -13.61 35.08 18.74
C ASP A 35 -12.21 35.70 18.66
N VAL A 36 -11.35 35.27 17.73
CA VAL A 36 -10.05 35.92 17.49
C VAL A 36 -10.23 37.38 17.06
N LYS A 37 -11.19 37.67 16.17
CA LYS A 37 -11.51 39.05 15.79
C LYS A 37 -11.99 39.88 16.99
N ARG A 38 -12.85 39.30 17.85
CA ARG A 38 -13.33 39.96 19.08
C ARG A 38 -12.19 40.24 20.06
N TRP A 39 -11.33 39.27 20.33
CA TRP A 39 -10.17 39.42 21.21
C TRP A 39 -9.19 40.47 20.67
N LYS A 40 -8.94 40.46 19.35
CA LYS A 40 -8.10 41.48 18.69
C LYS A 40 -8.72 42.88 18.78
N ALA A 41 -10.02 43.01 18.57
CA ALA A 41 -10.74 44.28 18.69
C ALA A 41 -10.79 44.80 20.13
N ALA A 42 -10.81 43.90 21.13
CA ALA A 42 -10.78 44.22 22.55
C ALA A 42 -9.37 44.50 23.09
N GLY A 43 -8.31 44.36 22.27
CA GLY A 43 -6.92 44.53 22.70
C GLY A 43 -6.43 43.44 23.66
N GLU A 44 -7.09 42.28 23.68
CA GLU A 44 -6.73 41.15 24.52
C GLU A 44 -5.58 40.33 23.91
N ASP A 45 -4.91 39.50 24.73
CA ASP A 45 -3.94 38.51 24.25
C ASP A 45 -4.65 37.38 23.51
N TRP A 46 -5.09 37.69 22.30
CA TRP A 46 -5.79 36.76 21.41
C TRP A 46 -4.91 35.57 21.04
N ARG A 47 -3.58 35.69 21.08
CA ARG A 47 -2.64 34.59 20.79
C ARG A 47 -2.63 33.58 21.94
N GLY A 48 -2.54 34.04 23.18
CA GLY A 48 -2.64 33.18 24.36
C GLY A 48 -4.00 32.50 24.47
N LYS A 49 -5.09 33.25 24.21
CA LYS A 49 -6.45 32.70 24.23
C LYS A 49 -6.72 31.71 23.08
N LEU A 50 -6.19 31.97 21.89
CA LEU A 50 -6.28 31.05 20.75
C LEU A 50 -5.51 29.76 21.03
N ALA A 51 -4.29 29.84 21.58
CA ALA A 51 -3.51 28.66 21.97
C ALA A 51 -4.26 27.81 23.01
N GLN A 52 -4.88 28.45 24.01
CA GLN A 52 -5.68 27.75 25.02
C GLN A 52 -6.96 27.11 24.45
N ALA A 53 -7.62 27.76 23.48
CA ALA A 53 -8.76 27.19 22.77
C ALA A 53 -8.35 25.99 21.90
N LEU A 54 -7.20 26.07 21.22
CA LEU A 54 -6.65 25.00 20.40
C LEU A 54 -6.20 23.78 21.22
N ASP A 55 -5.68 23.97 22.44
CA ASP A 55 -5.33 22.85 23.35
C ASP A 55 -6.55 22.01 23.77
N SER A 56 -7.75 22.59 23.71
CA SER A 56 -9.02 21.91 24.00
C SER A 56 -9.73 21.36 22.75
N SER A 57 -9.13 21.49 21.57
CA SER A 57 -9.74 21.16 20.27
C SER A 57 -9.43 19.73 19.78
N PRO A 58 -10.29 19.13 18.93
CA PRO A 58 -9.97 17.87 18.27
C PRO A 58 -8.75 18.00 17.34
N PRO A 59 -7.92 16.94 17.20
CA PRO A 59 -6.65 17.00 16.48
C PRO A 59 -6.74 17.48 15.03
N GLU A 60 -7.86 17.18 14.35
CA GLU A 60 -8.07 17.56 12.95
C GLU A 60 -8.38 19.06 12.78
N ALA A 61 -8.93 19.72 13.81
CA ALA A 61 -9.13 21.17 13.82
C ALA A 61 -7.79 21.92 13.97
N LEU A 62 -6.80 21.27 14.61
CA LEU A 62 -5.48 21.81 14.89
C LEU A 62 -4.64 21.97 13.60
N GLU A 63 -4.74 21.02 12.67
CA GLU A 63 -4.03 21.07 11.37
C GLU A 63 -4.57 22.21 10.47
N SER A 64 -5.89 22.41 10.46
CA SER A 64 -6.53 23.51 9.72
C SER A 64 -6.26 24.88 10.38
N ALA A 65 -6.14 24.94 11.71
CA ALA A 65 -5.80 26.16 12.44
C ALA A 65 -4.36 26.63 12.22
N LEU A 66 -3.43 25.69 12.11
CA LEU A 66 -2.02 25.99 11.82
C LEU A 66 -1.85 26.56 10.41
N GLN A 67 -2.56 26.03 9.40
CA GLN A 67 -2.57 26.59 8.03
C GLN A 67 -3.14 28.02 7.99
N LEU A 68 -4.09 28.33 8.87
CA LEU A 68 -4.73 29.65 8.91
C LEU A 68 -3.89 30.71 9.66
N LEU A 69 -3.15 30.28 10.68
CA LEU A 69 -2.13 31.10 11.34
C LEU A 69 -1.02 31.50 10.36
N GLU A 70 -0.59 30.56 9.51
CA GLU A 70 0.43 30.78 8.49
C GLU A 70 -0.04 31.80 7.41
N THR A 71 -1.33 31.78 7.05
CA THR A 71 -1.91 32.78 6.14
C THR A 71 -2.13 34.14 6.80
N LEU A 72 -2.51 34.20 8.08
CA LEU A 72 -2.65 35.47 8.81
C LEU A 72 -1.30 36.16 9.06
N GLU A 73 -0.21 35.40 9.22
CA GLU A 73 1.15 35.95 9.34
C GLU A 73 1.65 36.56 8.02
N GLN A 74 1.27 35.97 6.87
CA GLN A 74 1.62 36.51 5.55
C GLN A 74 0.94 37.86 5.24
N PHE A 75 -0.25 38.13 5.80
CA PHE A 75 -0.97 39.40 5.61
C PHE A 75 -0.59 40.50 6.62
N GLY A 76 -0.01 40.16 7.78
CA GLY A 76 0.33 41.12 8.83
C GLY A 76 1.60 41.96 8.59
N GLY A 77 2.41 41.63 7.57
CA GLY A 77 3.70 42.29 7.31
C GLY A 77 3.64 43.58 6.48
N ALA A 78 2.49 43.94 5.88
CA ALA A 78 2.43 44.98 4.85
C ALA A 78 1.91 46.36 5.32
N GLU A 79 1.45 46.53 6.56
CA GLU A 79 0.72 47.75 6.99
C GLU A 79 1.46 48.66 7.99
N ALA A 80 2.76 48.46 8.23
CA ALA A 80 3.53 49.26 9.19
C ALA A 80 4.63 50.10 8.52
N GLN A 81 4.29 50.98 7.57
CA GLN A 81 5.05 52.20 7.22
C GLN A 81 4.38 52.98 6.08
N ALA A 82 3.63 54.04 6.40
CA ALA A 82 3.55 55.28 5.60
C ALA A 82 2.63 56.31 6.28
N ALA A 83 3.23 57.35 6.87
CA ALA A 83 2.56 58.63 7.06
C ALA A 83 2.70 59.47 5.77
N PRO A 84 1.75 60.36 5.43
CA PRO A 84 1.75 61.06 4.16
C PRO A 84 2.58 62.35 4.23
N PRO A 85 3.20 62.78 3.11
CA PRO A 85 3.43 64.19 2.88
C PRO A 85 2.63 64.70 1.68
N ASP A 86 1.96 65.81 1.96
CA ASP A 86 1.48 66.92 1.17
C ASP A 86 1.57 66.93 -0.37
N GLU A 87 0.44 67.40 -0.91
CA GLU A 87 0.23 67.97 -2.23
C GLU A 87 1.32 68.98 -2.64
N GLN A 88 1.92 68.77 -3.82
CA GLN A 88 2.25 69.89 -4.72
C GLN A 88 2.44 69.41 -6.17
N GLU A 89 1.64 70.04 -7.02
CA GLU A 89 1.65 70.18 -8.48
C GLU A 89 2.88 69.64 -9.25
N ARG A 90 2.64 68.79 -10.25
CA ARG A 90 3.46 68.75 -11.47
C ARG A 90 2.62 68.60 -12.75
N PRO A 91 2.96 69.35 -13.81
CA PRO A 91 2.22 69.38 -15.06
C PRO A 91 2.68 68.31 -16.06
N GLU A 92 1.83 68.12 -17.07
CA GLU A 92 2.03 67.33 -18.28
C GLU A 92 3.34 67.67 -18.99
N GLN A 93 4.16 66.65 -19.30
CA GLN A 93 5.14 66.72 -20.39
C GLN A 93 5.24 65.39 -21.14
N GLU A 94 5.12 65.54 -22.46
CA GLU A 94 5.20 64.53 -23.52
C GLU A 94 6.52 63.75 -23.47
N LYS A 95 6.44 62.43 -23.64
CA LYS A 95 7.59 61.56 -23.86
C LYS A 95 7.94 61.50 -25.35
N GLU A 96 8.88 62.34 -25.78
CA GLU A 96 9.74 62.03 -26.93
C GLU A 96 10.74 60.94 -26.53
N GLN A 97 10.73 59.82 -27.25
CA GLN A 97 11.75 58.78 -27.17
C GLN A 97 13.06 59.32 -27.80
N LYS A 98 14.09 59.50 -26.97
CA LYS A 98 15.50 59.60 -27.42
C LYS A 98 16.18 58.24 -27.27
N PRO A 99 17.04 57.83 -28.23
CA PRO A 99 17.79 56.59 -28.14
C PRO A 99 18.86 56.67 -27.04
N LEU A 100 19.06 55.55 -26.34
CA LEU A 100 20.07 55.34 -25.31
C LEU A 100 21.49 55.65 -25.83
N PRO A 101 22.34 56.34 -25.05
CA PRO A 101 23.75 56.49 -25.38
C PRO A 101 24.49 55.18 -25.10
N ALA A 102 25.52 54.91 -25.91
CA ALA A 102 26.39 53.76 -25.80
C ALA A 102 27.03 53.66 -24.40
N LEU A 103 26.94 52.47 -23.81
CA LEU A 103 27.56 52.10 -22.55
C LEU A 103 29.08 52.26 -22.61
N ASP A 104 29.59 53.08 -21.70
CA ASP A 104 31.01 53.28 -21.43
C ASP A 104 31.55 52.11 -20.59
N SER A 105 32.72 51.59 -20.98
CA SER A 105 33.32 50.32 -20.55
C SER A 105 33.81 50.24 -19.09
N GLY A 106 33.35 51.15 -18.22
CA GLY A 106 33.77 51.24 -16.81
C GLY A 106 32.79 50.69 -15.78
N GLN A 107 31.54 50.34 -16.16
CA GLN A 107 30.49 49.86 -15.24
C GLN A 107 30.35 48.32 -15.18
N SER A 108 31.28 47.55 -15.77
CA SER A 108 31.06 46.11 -16.02
C SER A 108 31.36 45.17 -14.85
N VAL A 109 31.94 45.64 -13.74
CA VAL A 109 32.36 44.78 -12.62
C VAL A 109 31.28 44.71 -11.53
N GLU A 110 30.63 45.84 -11.20
CA GLU A 110 29.52 45.88 -10.25
C GLU A 110 28.30 45.11 -10.78
N THR A 111 27.98 45.25 -12.06
CA THR A 111 26.87 44.50 -12.68
C THR A 111 27.13 42.99 -12.73
N ARG A 112 28.40 42.55 -12.89
CA ARG A 112 28.75 41.13 -12.85
C ARG A 112 28.60 40.54 -11.45
N ALA A 113 29.05 41.23 -10.41
CA ALA A 113 28.89 40.79 -9.03
C ALA A 113 27.40 40.68 -8.63
N GLU A 114 26.59 41.69 -8.96
CA GLU A 114 25.14 41.67 -8.71
C GLU A 114 24.44 40.52 -9.44
N THR A 115 24.85 40.21 -10.68
CA THR A 115 24.28 39.11 -11.46
C THR A 115 24.61 37.73 -10.86
N LEU A 116 25.85 37.56 -10.37
CA LEU A 116 26.26 36.32 -9.70
C LEU A 116 25.54 36.13 -8.35
N GLU A 117 25.32 37.21 -7.60
CA GLU A 117 24.58 37.19 -6.34
C GLU A 117 23.09 36.87 -6.55
N GLN A 118 22.45 37.47 -7.56
CA GLN A 118 21.07 37.13 -7.95
C GLN A 118 20.93 35.66 -8.34
N ARG A 119 21.92 35.07 -9.03
CA ARG A 119 21.91 33.64 -9.35
C ARG A 119 22.00 32.78 -8.10
N ARG A 120 22.86 33.15 -7.15
CA ARG A 120 23.01 32.46 -5.87
C ARG A 120 21.72 32.50 -5.05
N ASP A 121 21.08 33.65 -4.96
CA ASP A 121 19.80 33.82 -4.27
C ASP A 121 18.68 33.00 -4.92
N SER A 122 18.64 32.95 -6.25
CA SER A 122 17.66 32.16 -6.99
C SER A 122 17.85 30.65 -6.78
N ALA A 123 19.09 30.17 -6.71
CA ALA A 123 19.39 28.78 -6.37
C ALA A 123 19.02 28.48 -4.90
N ARG A 124 19.25 29.43 -3.99
CA ARG A 124 18.90 29.32 -2.56
C ARG A 124 17.39 29.25 -2.32
N ARG A 125 16.59 30.05 -3.03
CA ARG A 125 15.12 29.95 -2.96
C ARG A 125 14.59 28.60 -3.45
N ARG A 126 15.21 28.03 -4.48
CA ARG A 126 14.86 26.68 -4.97
C ARG A 126 15.26 25.60 -3.96
N GLU A 127 16.40 25.75 -3.30
CA GLU A 127 16.84 24.89 -2.21
C GLU A 127 15.89 24.96 -1.00
N GLU A 128 15.49 26.15 -0.55
CA GLU A 128 14.49 26.35 0.52
C GLU A 128 13.13 25.75 0.14
N SER A 129 12.71 25.94 -1.11
CA SER A 129 11.49 25.33 -1.64
C SER A 129 11.62 23.80 -1.69
N ALA A 130 12.78 23.25 -2.01
CA ALA A 130 13.03 21.80 -1.98
C ALA A 130 12.94 21.25 -0.55
N GLU A 131 13.47 21.95 0.44
CA GLU A 131 13.38 21.57 1.86
C GLU A 131 11.93 21.55 2.35
N ALA A 132 11.11 22.53 1.95
CA ALA A 132 9.68 22.54 2.25
C ALA A 132 8.92 21.37 1.59
N HIS A 133 9.36 20.91 0.42
CA HIS A 133 8.71 19.82 -0.33
C HIS A 133 9.20 18.43 0.11
N LEU A 134 10.39 18.32 0.72
CA LEU A 134 10.98 17.04 1.13
C LEU A 134 10.03 16.13 1.93
N PRO A 135 9.27 16.59 2.95
CA PRO A 135 8.33 15.74 3.69
C PRO A 135 7.09 15.32 2.89
N LEU A 136 6.76 16.02 1.80
CA LEU A 136 5.54 15.80 1.00
C LEU A 136 5.84 15.01 -0.28
N SER A 137 6.87 15.39 -1.01
CA SER A 137 7.34 14.77 -2.24
C SER A 137 8.87 14.91 -2.35
N PRO A 138 9.61 13.87 -1.93
CA PRO A 138 11.06 13.77 -2.16
C PRO A 138 11.40 13.90 -3.65
N GLU A 139 10.51 13.47 -4.55
CA GLU A 139 10.70 13.58 -6.00
C GLU A 139 10.71 15.04 -6.46
N ARG A 140 9.77 15.85 -6.00
CA ARG A 140 9.70 17.29 -6.30
C ARG A 140 10.85 18.06 -5.65
N ALA A 141 11.24 17.69 -4.43
CA ALA A 141 12.43 18.26 -3.78
C ALA A 141 13.70 17.97 -4.58
N LEU A 142 13.84 16.76 -5.13
CA LEU A 142 14.94 16.37 -6.01
C LEU A 142 15.00 17.18 -7.30
N GLU A 143 13.84 17.42 -7.91
CA GLU A 143 13.71 18.25 -9.12
C GLU A 143 14.16 19.69 -8.84
N LEU A 144 13.66 20.30 -7.75
CA LEU A 144 14.03 21.64 -7.34
C LEU A 144 15.52 21.79 -7.00
N LEU A 145 16.15 20.78 -6.37
CA LEU A 145 17.59 20.80 -6.14
C LEU A 145 18.41 20.62 -7.42
N ARG A 146 17.92 19.82 -8.38
CA ARG A 146 18.54 19.70 -9.71
C ARG A 146 18.41 20.99 -10.49
N GLU A 147 17.25 21.65 -10.45
CA GLU A 147 17.08 22.99 -11.02
C GLU A 147 18.04 23.99 -10.38
N ALA A 148 18.17 23.99 -9.04
CA ALA A 148 19.11 24.85 -8.33
C ALA A 148 20.57 24.59 -8.74
N ARG A 149 20.97 23.31 -8.88
CA ARG A 149 22.30 22.91 -9.37
C ARG A 149 22.52 23.39 -10.80
N ASN A 150 21.59 23.08 -11.70
CA ASN A 150 21.67 23.41 -13.13
C ASN A 150 21.72 24.92 -13.37
N TYR A 151 21.03 25.70 -12.53
CA TYR A 151 21.07 27.16 -12.54
C TYR A 151 22.46 27.73 -12.18
N LEU A 152 23.22 27.02 -11.34
CA LEU A 152 24.59 27.37 -10.97
C LEU A 152 25.66 26.79 -11.92
N THR A 153 25.35 25.72 -12.67
CA THR A 153 26.30 25.04 -13.58
C THR A 153 26.10 25.36 -15.06
N GLU A 154 25.04 26.08 -15.44
CA GLU A 154 24.69 26.42 -16.84
C GLU A 154 24.41 25.25 -17.76
N GLU A 155 23.55 24.32 -17.33
CA GLU A 155 23.00 23.33 -18.26
C GLU A 155 21.79 23.86 -19.07
N GLU A 156 21.23 25.02 -18.73
CA GLU A 156 20.10 25.63 -19.46
C GLU A 156 20.42 27.06 -19.96
N PRO A 157 20.26 27.35 -21.27
CA PRO A 157 20.38 28.71 -21.79
C PRO A 157 19.24 29.59 -21.30
N ILE A 158 19.57 30.75 -20.75
CA ILE A 158 18.58 31.77 -20.37
C ILE A 158 18.17 32.49 -21.66
N PHE A 159 16.91 32.32 -22.07
CA PHE A 159 16.36 33.02 -23.24
C PHE A 159 15.78 34.38 -22.81
N GLY A 160 16.14 35.43 -23.55
CA GLY A 160 15.50 36.73 -23.43
C GLY A 160 14.04 36.70 -23.90
N GLU A 161 13.30 37.78 -23.63
CA GLU A 161 11.90 37.94 -24.07
C GLU A 161 11.71 37.83 -25.59
N ASP A 162 12.80 37.99 -26.35
CA ASP A 162 12.89 37.84 -27.80
C ASP A 162 13.24 36.41 -28.27
N GLY A 163 13.31 35.43 -27.36
CA GLY A 163 13.57 34.03 -27.66
C GLY A 163 15.01 33.72 -28.09
N LYS A 164 15.93 34.69 -27.94
CA LYS A 164 17.35 34.50 -28.19
C LYS A 164 18.06 34.16 -26.87
N PRO A 165 19.03 33.22 -26.88
CA PRO A 165 19.84 32.98 -25.69
C PRO A 165 20.58 34.29 -25.35
N LEU A 166 20.33 34.83 -24.17
CA LEU A 166 21.11 35.91 -23.60
C LEU A 166 22.48 35.31 -23.24
N GLU A 167 23.54 35.68 -23.95
CA GLU A 167 24.89 35.40 -23.43
C GLU A 167 25.04 36.14 -22.10
N PRO A 168 25.35 35.40 -21.03
CA PRO A 168 26.73 35.05 -20.81
C PRO A 168 26.91 33.56 -20.53
N VAL A 169 27.92 32.96 -21.17
CA VAL A 169 28.54 31.74 -20.67
C VAL A 169 29.29 32.12 -19.39
N LEU A 170 28.88 31.59 -18.23
CA LEU A 170 29.67 31.64 -16.99
C LEU A 170 31.11 31.30 -17.36
N THR A 171 32.01 32.25 -17.10
CA THR A 171 33.43 32.01 -17.32
C THR A 171 33.91 30.91 -16.36
N ASP A 172 35.06 30.30 -16.65
CA ASP A 172 35.64 29.30 -15.75
C ASP A 172 35.93 29.88 -14.35
N GLU A 173 36.17 31.20 -14.26
CA GLU A 173 36.27 31.92 -12.98
C GLU A 173 34.93 31.98 -12.24
N ASP A 174 33.82 32.25 -12.93
CA ASP A 174 32.49 32.27 -12.31
C ASP A 174 32.05 30.86 -11.86
N LYS A 175 32.39 29.82 -12.64
CA LYS A 175 32.17 28.42 -12.26
C LYS A 175 32.99 28.03 -11.03
N ALA A 176 34.20 28.56 -10.89
CA ALA A 176 35.02 28.35 -9.70
C ALA A 176 34.41 29.00 -8.45
N ILE A 177 33.69 30.12 -8.59
CA ILE A 177 32.98 30.79 -7.49
C ILE A 177 31.80 29.92 -6.99
N PHE A 178 31.04 29.29 -7.89
CA PHE A 178 29.86 28.47 -7.51
C PHE A 178 30.18 27.03 -7.14
N LYS A 179 31.41 26.54 -7.40
CA LYS A 179 31.81 25.15 -7.11
C LYS A 179 31.44 24.66 -5.69
N PRO A 180 31.66 25.44 -4.61
CA PRO A 180 31.28 24.99 -3.26
C PRO A 180 29.75 24.84 -3.08
N ASP A 181 28.96 25.70 -3.72
CA ASP A 181 27.50 25.64 -3.65
C ASP A 181 26.96 24.44 -4.44
N VAL A 182 27.58 24.13 -5.58
CA VAL A 182 27.27 22.95 -6.40
C VAL A 182 27.60 21.66 -5.66
N GLU A 183 28.79 21.54 -5.08
CA GLU A 183 29.19 20.35 -4.28
C GLU A 183 28.24 20.14 -3.07
N ARG A 184 27.81 21.23 -2.43
CA ARG A 184 26.80 21.19 -1.35
C ARG A 184 25.44 20.70 -1.86
N LEU A 185 24.96 21.21 -3.00
CA LEU A 185 23.70 20.79 -3.62
C LEU A 185 23.76 19.33 -4.08
N GLU A 186 24.88 18.85 -4.62
CA GLU A 186 25.08 17.45 -4.98
C GLU A 186 25.01 16.51 -3.77
N GLY A 187 25.60 16.92 -2.63
CA GLY A 187 25.44 16.21 -1.36
C GLY A 187 23.99 16.12 -0.89
N LYS A 188 23.22 17.22 -1.02
CA LYS A 188 21.78 17.23 -0.70
C LYS A 188 20.96 16.38 -1.67
N ILE A 189 21.25 16.43 -2.97
CA ILE A 189 20.60 15.60 -4.00
C ILE A 189 20.80 14.12 -3.67
N ALA A 190 22.02 13.69 -3.34
CA ALA A 190 22.31 12.31 -2.98
C ALA A 190 21.54 11.87 -1.71
N ALA A 191 21.45 12.73 -0.70
CA ALA A 191 20.68 12.45 0.51
C ALA A 191 19.17 12.31 0.24
N ILE A 192 18.60 13.20 -0.58
CA ILE A 192 17.17 13.14 -0.96
C ILE A 192 16.90 11.94 -1.88
N GLN A 193 17.84 11.55 -2.75
CA GLN A 193 17.73 10.33 -3.56
C GLN A 193 17.63 9.08 -2.69
N ALA A 194 18.50 8.95 -1.68
CA ALA A 194 18.42 7.84 -0.73
C ALA A 194 17.08 7.82 0.02
N GLU A 195 16.52 9.00 0.35
CA GLU A 195 15.23 9.11 1.02
C GLU A 195 14.05 8.78 0.08
N ALA A 196 14.11 9.19 -1.19
CA ALA A 196 13.15 8.83 -2.22
C ALA A 196 13.12 7.32 -2.49
N GLU A 197 14.29 6.66 -2.50
CA GLU A 197 14.40 5.20 -2.63
C GLU A 197 13.76 4.46 -1.44
N LYS A 198 13.96 4.95 -0.20
CA LYS A 198 13.28 4.42 0.99
C LYS A 198 11.77 4.56 0.88
N LYS A 199 11.27 5.74 0.49
CA LYS A 199 9.84 5.98 0.24
C LYS A 199 9.29 5.03 -0.82
N GLN A 200 9.97 4.88 -1.96
CA GLN A 200 9.52 4.01 -3.05
C GLN A 200 9.47 2.54 -2.61
N ARG A 201 10.47 2.08 -1.84
CA ARG A 201 10.47 0.75 -1.24
C ARG A 201 9.30 0.55 -0.28
N ALA A 202 8.98 1.56 0.54
CA ALA A 202 7.82 1.52 1.43
C ALA A 202 6.49 1.48 0.65
N VAL A 203 6.36 2.26 -0.44
CA VAL A 203 5.17 2.24 -1.32
C VAL A 203 4.96 0.87 -1.94
N LEU A 204 6.01 0.23 -2.48
CA LEU A 204 5.93 -1.13 -3.03
C LEU A 204 5.51 -2.17 -1.97
N LEU A 205 5.96 -2.02 -0.72
CA LEU A 205 5.54 -2.89 0.38
C LEU A 205 4.07 -2.66 0.77
N ILE A 206 3.59 -1.42 0.73
CA ILE A 206 2.17 -1.07 0.95
C ILE A 206 1.29 -1.66 -0.16
N GLU A 207 1.71 -1.54 -1.42
CA GLU A 207 1.01 -2.12 -2.57
C GLU A 207 0.98 -3.65 -2.50
N ALA A 208 2.11 -4.28 -2.16
CA ALA A 208 2.16 -5.72 -1.93
C ALA A 208 1.21 -6.14 -0.80
N ALA A 209 1.12 -5.37 0.29
CA ALA A 209 0.19 -5.62 1.38
C ALA A 209 -1.29 -5.45 1.00
N ARG A 210 -1.60 -4.79 -0.12
CA ARG A 210 -2.95 -4.70 -0.68
C ARG A 210 -3.35 -5.94 -1.49
N ASN A 211 -2.40 -6.80 -1.87
CA ASN A 211 -2.72 -8.03 -2.59
C ASN A 211 -3.68 -8.91 -1.77
N ALA A 212 -4.82 -9.26 -2.36
CA ALA A 212 -5.86 -10.07 -1.76
C ALA A 212 -5.45 -11.52 -1.47
N GLU A 213 -4.38 -12.01 -2.11
CA GLU A 213 -3.88 -13.38 -1.94
C GLU A 213 -3.04 -13.56 -0.67
N LEU A 214 -2.48 -12.48 -0.11
CA LEU A 214 -1.72 -12.55 1.14
C LEU A 214 -2.67 -12.78 2.33
N SER A 215 -2.24 -13.60 3.28
CA SER A 215 -2.96 -13.74 4.55
C SER A 215 -2.97 -12.41 5.32
N PRO A 216 -3.99 -12.13 6.15
CA PRO A 216 -4.05 -10.87 6.89
C PRO A 216 -2.82 -10.60 7.78
N ALA A 217 -2.18 -11.66 8.30
CA ALA A 217 -0.95 -11.57 9.08
C ALA A 217 0.26 -11.15 8.22
N GLU A 218 0.41 -11.72 7.02
CA GLU A 218 1.47 -11.33 6.09
C GLU A 218 1.31 -9.88 5.62
N ARG A 219 0.08 -9.42 5.40
CA ARG A 219 -0.19 -8.01 5.07
C ARG A 219 0.28 -7.07 6.18
N LEU A 220 -0.01 -7.40 7.43
CA LEU A 220 0.45 -6.64 8.60
C LEU A 220 1.98 -6.62 8.70
N ALA A 221 2.64 -7.77 8.51
CA ALA A 221 4.10 -7.84 8.53
C ALA A 221 4.75 -6.99 7.41
N ARG A 222 4.15 -6.98 6.21
CA ARG A 222 4.60 -6.14 5.09
C ARG A 222 4.44 -4.65 5.39
N LEU A 223 3.35 -4.25 6.03
CA LEU A 223 3.15 -2.86 6.45
C LEU A 223 4.13 -2.45 7.56
N GLN A 224 4.38 -3.30 8.55
CA GLN A 224 5.44 -3.04 9.55
C GLN A 224 6.81 -2.89 8.90
N THR A 225 7.11 -3.69 7.88
CA THR A 225 8.34 -3.57 7.08
C THR A 225 8.36 -2.28 6.25
N ALA A 226 7.21 -1.81 5.77
CA ALA A 226 7.10 -0.52 5.07
C ALA A 226 7.38 0.65 6.03
N GLN A 227 6.88 0.57 7.27
CA GLN A 227 7.14 1.57 8.31
C GLN A 227 8.61 1.60 8.74
N SER A 228 9.29 0.45 8.83
CA SER A 228 10.73 0.42 9.12
C SER A 228 11.58 0.84 7.93
N ALA A 229 11.13 0.60 6.70
CA ALA A 229 11.80 1.04 5.48
C ALA A 229 11.73 2.57 5.31
N TRP A 230 10.61 3.18 5.72
CA TRP A 230 10.42 4.63 5.70
C TRP A 230 9.54 5.06 6.87
N GLU A 231 10.13 5.79 7.83
CA GLU A 231 9.47 6.17 9.09
C GLU A 231 8.16 6.94 8.88
N HIS A 232 8.04 7.67 7.77
CA HIS A 232 6.85 8.44 7.40
C HIS A 232 5.78 7.63 6.66
N ALA A 233 5.99 6.34 6.37
CA ALA A 233 5.00 5.50 5.71
C ALA A 233 3.59 5.53 6.36
N PRO A 234 3.44 5.62 7.71
CA PRO A 234 2.12 5.74 8.34
C PRO A 234 1.33 7.01 8.00
N LYS A 235 1.99 8.06 7.51
CA LYS A 235 1.34 9.29 7.03
C LYS A 235 0.72 9.10 5.64
N LEU A 236 1.11 8.06 4.90
CA LEU A 236 0.51 7.76 3.61
C LEU A 236 -0.90 7.22 3.83
N ARG A 237 -1.88 7.86 3.20
CA ARG A 237 -3.27 7.37 3.17
C ARG A 237 -3.35 5.90 2.73
N ALA A 238 -2.54 5.52 1.73
CA ALA A 238 -2.50 4.16 1.23
C ALA A 238 -2.07 3.12 2.28
N TYR A 239 -1.14 3.50 3.16
CA TYR A 239 -0.72 2.69 4.31
C TYR A 239 -1.86 2.53 5.31
N GLN A 240 -2.51 3.65 5.69
CA GLN A 240 -3.60 3.64 6.67
C GLN A 240 -4.77 2.77 6.19
N ASP A 241 -5.15 2.90 4.92
CA ASP A 241 -6.20 2.07 4.32
C ASP A 241 -5.81 0.58 4.35
N ALA A 242 -4.58 0.25 3.92
CA ALA A 242 -4.08 -1.13 3.91
C ALA A 242 -3.99 -1.72 5.33
N TRP A 243 -3.58 -0.91 6.30
CA TRP A 243 -3.50 -1.29 7.72
C TRP A 243 -4.87 -1.60 8.29
N GLN A 244 -5.85 -0.71 8.08
CA GLN A 244 -7.22 -0.93 8.54
C GLN A 244 -7.84 -2.17 7.89
N HIS A 245 -7.61 -2.38 6.59
CA HIS A 245 -8.06 -3.58 5.89
C HIS A 245 -7.45 -4.87 6.44
N ALA A 246 -6.12 -4.90 6.61
CA ALA A 246 -5.41 -6.06 7.16
C ALA A 246 -5.90 -6.37 8.58
N ARG A 247 -6.01 -5.34 9.43
CA ARG A 247 -6.49 -5.47 10.82
C ARG A 247 -7.95 -5.90 10.91
N GLY A 248 -8.81 -5.39 10.03
CA GLY A 248 -10.21 -5.81 9.93
C GLY A 248 -10.39 -7.24 9.42
N ALA A 249 -9.56 -7.68 8.47
CA ALA A 249 -9.54 -9.07 8.01
C ALA A 249 -9.03 -10.02 9.10
N LEU A 250 -7.98 -9.63 9.82
CA LEU A 250 -7.44 -10.40 10.94
C LEU A 250 -8.47 -10.53 12.08
N ALA A 251 -9.21 -9.45 12.39
CA ALA A 251 -10.30 -9.48 13.37
C ALA A 251 -11.41 -10.48 13.00
N ARG A 252 -11.82 -10.51 11.72
CA ARG A 252 -12.82 -11.45 11.23
C ARG A 252 -12.34 -12.89 11.29
N GLN A 253 -11.06 -13.13 10.98
CA GLN A 253 -10.46 -14.45 11.10
C GLN A 253 -10.43 -14.92 12.57
N ALA A 254 -10.05 -14.03 13.51
CA ALA A 254 -10.08 -14.32 14.93
C ALA A 254 -11.51 -14.60 15.43
N ALA A 255 -12.48 -13.78 15.02
CA ALA A 255 -13.90 -13.98 15.33
C ALA A 255 -14.40 -15.35 14.85
N GLY A 256 -14.12 -15.73 13.59
CA GLY A 256 -14.55 -17.02 13.04
C GLY A 256 -13.91 -18.22 13.74
N LYS A 257 -12.64 -18.11 14.17
CA LYS A 257 -11.99 -19.14 14.98
C LYS A 257 -12.61 -19.25 16.38
N LEU A 258 -12.94 -18.12 17.00
CA LEU A 258 -13.64 -18.11 18.30
C LEU A 258 -15.04 -18.70 18.17
N ASP A 259 -15.80 -18.37 17.11
CA ASP A 259 -17.13 -18.95 16.85
C ASP A 259 -17.06 -20.48 16.64
N ALA A 260 -16.01 -20.95 15.97
CA ALA A 260 -15.76 -22.38 15.80
C ALA A 260 -15.44 -23.07 17.15
N LEU A 261 -14.66 -22.42 18.02
CA LEU A 261 -14.39 -22.92 19.38
C LEU A 261 -15.65 -22.96 20.24
N ILE A 262 -16.47 -21.91 20.21
CA ILE A 262 -17.79 -21.84 20.87
C ILE A 262 -18.66 -23.00 20.39
N SER A 263 -18.79 -23.17 19.08
CA SER A 263 -19.60 -24.24 18.49
C SER A 263 -19.09 -25.63 18.88
N ARG A 264 -17.77 -25.82 18.90
CA ARG A 264 -17.13 -27.09 19.29
C ARG A 264 -17.34 -27.36 20.78
N ALA A 265 -17.18 -26.37 21.65
CA ALA A 265 -17.42 -26.51 23.09
C ALA A 265 -18.90 -26.83 23.40
N GLN A 266 -19.85 -26.24 22.67
CA GLN A 266 -21.28 -26.58 22.77
C GLN A 266 -21.56 -28.04 22.38
N LEU A 267 -21.01 -28.51 21.26
CA LEU A 267 -21.16 -29.91 20.81
C LEU A 267 -20.53 -30.90 21.79
N LEU A 268 -19.45 -30.51 22.47
CA LEU A 268 -18.77 -31.37 23.44
C LEU A 268 -19.61 -31.62 24.70
N GLY A 269 -20.53 -30.71 25.05
CA GLY A 269 -21.49 -30.91 26.13
C GLY A 269 -22.42 -32.12 25.95
N GLU A 270 -22.45 -32.72 24.76
CA GLU A 270 -23.35 -33.83 24.42
C GLU A 270 -22.69 -35.23 24.51
N THR A 271 -21.37 -35.34 24.72
CA THR A 271 -20.65 -36.65 24.67
C THR A 271 -19.76 -36.91 25.90
N GLU A 272 -20.01 -38.01 26.63
CA GLU A 272 -19.37 -38.31 27.93
C GLU A 272 -17.93 -38.85 27.86
N ALA A 273 -17.53 -39.50 26.76
CA ALA A 273 -16.19 -40.05 26.64
C ALA A 273 -15.20 -38.95 26.20
N ASP A 274 -14.16 -38.74 27.01
CA ASP A 274 -12.96 -37.91 26.76
C ASP A 274 -13.01 -36.41 27.14
N PHE A 275 -13.84 -36.01 28.13
CA PHE A 275 -13.94 -34.61 28.56
C PHE A 275 -12.61 -33.93 28.92
N GLU A 276 -11.67 -34.62 29.58
CA GLU A 276 -10.37 -34.06 29.96
C GLU A 276 -9.54 -33.62 28.76
N GLN A 277 -9.28 -34.55 27.84
CA GLN A 277 -8.47 -34.27 26.64
C GLN A 277 -9.12 -33.21 25.76
N LYS A 278 -10.46 -33.17 25.71
CA LYS A 278 -11.22 -32.19 24.95
C LYS A 278 -11.17 -30.79 25.56
N ILE A 279 -11.23 -30.67 26.90
CA ILE A 279 -11.10 -29.39 27.61
C ILE A 279 -9.68 -28.84 27.48
N GLU A 280 -8.65 -29.67 27.68
CA GLU A 280 -7.25 -29.27 27.49
C GLU A 280 -7.00 -28.80 26.05
N ALA A 281 -7.49 -29.52 25.05
CA ALA A 281 -7.36 -29.12 23.65
C ALA A 281 -8.03 -27.76 23.35
N LEU A 282 -9.22 -27.50 23.91
CA LEU A 282 -9.89 -26.19 23.76
C LEU A 282 -9.11 -25.05 24.45
N GLN A 283 -8.52 -25.32 25.63
CA GLN A 283 -7.69 -24.34 26.33
C GLN A 283 -6.38 -24.06 25.59
N GLU A 284 -5.74 -25.08 25.04
CA GLU A 284 -4.55 -24.93 24.20
C GLU A 284 -4.86 -24.14 22.92
N GLU A 285 -5.96 -24.43 22.23
CA GLU A 285 -6.41 -23.69 21.04
C GLU A 285 -6.75 -22.22 21.38
N LEU A 286 -7.41 -21.96 22.52
CA LEU A 286 -7.68 -20.60 23.01
C LEU A 286 -6.40 -19.85 23.38
N ASN A 287 -5.44 -20.51 24.03
CA ASN A 287 -4.15 -19.92 24.38
C ASN A 287 -3.30 -19.64 23.12
N ALA A 288 -3.35 -20.51 22.12
CA ALA A 288 -2.73 -20.27 20.82
C ALA A 288 -3.35 -19.06 20.11
N LEU A 289 -4.68 -18.90 20.16
CA LEU A 289 -5.38 -17.72 19.67
C LEU A 289 -4.98 -16.45 20.41
N ARG A 290 -4.84 -16.51 21.74
CA ARG A 290 -4.35 -15.37 22.56
C ARG A 290 -2.92 -14.99 22.21
N ALA A 291 -2.04 -15.97 22.02
CA ALA A 291 -0.67 -15.72 21.59
C ALA A 291 -0.61 -15.11 20.17
N GLN A 292 -1.47 -15.57 19.26
CA GLN A 292 -1.49 -15.11 17.87
C GLN A 292 -2.19 -13.75 17.67
N TYR A 293 -3.23 -13.44 18.44
CA TYR A 293 -4.12 -12.28 18.23
C TYR A 293 -4.24 -11.35 19.44
N GLY A 294 -3.45 -11.53 20.50
CA GLY A 294 -3.64 -10.89 21.82
C GLY A 294 -3.82 -9.37 21.80
N GLY A 295 -3.04 -8.64 21.00
CA GLY A 295 -3.22 -7.20 20.85
C GLY A 295 -4.57 -6.82 20.23
N LEU A 296 -5.03 -7.60 19.25
CA LEU A 296 -6.34 -7.39 18.61
C LEU A 296 -7.51 -7.75 19.53
N LEU A 297 -7.37 -8.85 20.28
CA LEU A 297 -8.38 -9.31 21.24
C LEU A 297 -8.56 -8.31 22.41
N ALA A 298 -7.49 -7.62 22.80
CA ALA A 298 -7.54 -6.61 23.87
C ALA A 298 -8.17 -5.29 23.40
N GLU A 299 -7.95 -4.89 22.15
CA GLU A 299 -8.44 -3.61 21.60
C GLU A 299 -9.90 -3.65 21.13
N LYS A 300 -10.41 -4.83 20.77
CA LYS A 300 -11.76 -5.00 20.19
C LYS A 300 -12.75 -5.56 21.21
N PRO A 301 -13.76 -4.79 21.64
CA PRO A 301 -14.70 -5.22 22.68
C PRO A 301 -15.52 -6.46 22.27
N ASP A 302 -15.88 -6.56 20.99
CA ASP A 302 -16.60 -7.70 20.41
C ASP A 302 -15.78 -9.01 20.46
N LEU A 303 -14.48 -8.94 20.19
CA LEU A 303 -13.60 -10.12 20.29
C LEU A 303 -13.34 -10.50 21.75
N LYS A 304 -13.22 -9.51 22.65
CA LYS A 304 -13.07 -9.72 24.08
C LYS A 304 -14.29 -10.43 24.67
N GLU A 305 -15.48 -10.05 24.24
CA GLU A 305 -16.74 -10.71 24.63
C GLU A 305 -16.75 -12.17 24.18
N LYS A 306 -16.39 -12.46 22.91
CA LYS A 306 -16.30 -13.84 22.40
C LYS A 306 -15.27 -14.70 23.12
N VAL A 307 -14.12 -14.14 23.48
CA VAL A 307 -13.13 -14.83 24.33
C VAL A 307 -13.73 -15.18 25.69
N GLY A 308 -14.45 -14.23 26.31
CA GLY A 308 -15.16 -14.46 27.56
C GLY A 308 -16.25 -15.55 27.45
N GLU A 309 -16.93 -15.63 26.30
CA GLU A 309 -17.91 -16.69 26.03
C GLU A 309 -17.25 -18.07 25.92
N VAL A 310 -16.11 -18.19 25.22
CA VAL A 310 -15.33 -19.45 25.17
C VAL A 310 -14.86 -19.85 26.57
N GLU A 311 -14.35 -18.91 27.37
CA GLU A 311 -13.91 -19.17 28.74
C GLU A 311 -15.07 -19.62 29.64
N ALA A 312 -16.23 -18.99 29.51
CA ALA A 312 -17.43 -19.37 30.24
C ALA A 312 -17.88 -20.80 29.86
N GLN A 313 -17.80 -21.17 28.59
CA GLN A 313 -18.12 -22.53 28.14
C GLN A 313 -17.11 -23.57 28.62
N ILE A 314 -15.80 -23.26 28.57
CA ILE A 314 -14.76 -24.14 29.14
C ILE A 314 -15.00 -24.34 30.65
N THR A 315 -15.31 -23.27 31.37
CA THR A 315 -15.62 -23.32 32.81
C THR A 315 -16.87 -24.16 33.08
N ALA A 316 -17.91 -24.02 32.26
CA ALA A 316 -19.14 -24.82 32.35
C ALA A 316 -18.86 -26.32 32.10
N LEU A 317 -18.00 -26.66 31.15
CA LEU A 317 -17.58 -28.04 30.89
C LEU A 317 -16.75 -28.63 32.04
N GLN A 318 -15.84 -27.84 32.63
CA GLN A 318 -15.08 -28.23 33.81
C GLN A 318 -15.98 -28.49 35.02
N TYR A 319 -16.99 -27.63 35.23
CA TYR A 319 -17.98 -27.81 36.30
C TYR A 319 -18.87 -29.03 36.05
N ALA A 320 -19.32 -29.25 34.81
CA ALA A 320 -20.10 -30.42 34.44
C ALA A 320 -19.33 -31.72 34.71
N ARG A 321 -18.02 -31.74 34.38
CA ARG A 321 -17.13 -32.85 34.70
C ARG A 321 -17.04 -33.09 36.21
N GLU A 322 -16.81 -32.04 37.00
CA GLU A 322 -16.66 -32.15 38.46
C GLU A 322 -17.92 -32.74 39.12
N ASN A 323 -19.11 -32.41 38.62
CA ASN A 323 -20.36 -33.00 39.08
C ASN A 323 -20.52 -34.47 38.66
N LEU A 324 -20.07 -34.81 37.45
CA LEU A 324 -20.07 -36.18 36.92
C LEU A 324 -19.14 -37.09 37.75
N GLU A 325 -17.96 -36.59 38.14
CA GLU A 325 -17.02 -37.29 39.02
C GLU A 325 -17.56 -37.44 40.46
N ARG A 326 -18.41 -36.52 40.92
CA ARG A 326 -19.11 -36.61 42.22
C ARG A 326 -20.31 -37.56 42.20
N GLY A 327 -20.72 -38.07 41.03
CA GLY A 327 -21.88 -38.95 40.89
C GLY A 327 -23.22 -38.24 41.16
N GLU A 328 -23.25 -36.91 41.08
CA GLU A 328 -24.47 -36.12 41.19
C GLU A 328 -25.15 -36.08 39.82
N GLU A 329 -26.43 -36.49 39.74
CA GLU A 329 -27.20 -36.43 38.49
C GLU A 329 -27.23 -35.00 37.96
N ARG A 330 -26.88 -34.87 36.69
CA ARG A 330 -26.77 -33.62 35.94
C ARG A 330 -28.02 -32.75 36.19
N PRO A 331 -27.91 -31.59 36.87
CA PRO A 331 -29.05 -30.71 37.04
C PRO A 331 -29.52 -30.24 35.66
N GLU A 332 -30.81 -30.42 35.39
CA GLU A 332 -31.49 -29.97 34.17
C GLU A 332 -31.15 -28.49 33.92
N ALA A 333 -30.72 -28.19 32.70
CA ALA A 333 -30.05 -26.95 32.31
C ALA A 333 -30.77 -25.67 32.77
N ALA A 334 -30.21 -24.99 33.76
CA ALA A 334 -30.48 -23.57 34.00
C ALA A 334 -29.67 -22.75 32.99
N GLN A 335 -30.37 -22.02 32.12
CA GLN A 335 -29.77 -21.01 31.24
C GLN A 335 -28.94 -20.00 32.05
N PRO A 336 -27.83 -19.47 31.51
CA PRO A 336 -27.00 -18.51 32.22
C PRO A 336 -27.76 -17.19 32.39
N SER A 337 -28.29 -16.98 33.59
CA SER A 337 -28.74 -15.68 34.05
C SER A 337 -27.54 -14.72 34.09
N ARG A 338 -27.68 -13.55 33.43
CA ARG A 338 -26.76 -12.41 33.53
C ARG A 338 -26.32 -12.16 34.99
N PRO A 339 -25.08 -11.70 35.22
CA PRO A 339 -24.60 -11.43 36.58
C PRO A 339 -25.44 -10.33 37.22
N GLY A 340 -26.20 -10.73 38.24
CA GLY A 340 -26.99 -9.85 39.08
C GLY A 340 -26.07 -8.96 39.92
N VAL A 341 -26.33 -7.66 39.83
CA VAL A 341 -25.84 -6.64 40.75
C VAL A 341 -26.33 -6.99 42.16
N GLU A 342 -25.38 -6.98 43.09
CA GLU A 342 -25.57 -7.15 44.53
C GLU A 342 -26.58 -6.12 45.08
N PRO A 343 -27.69 -6.52 45.74
CA PRO A 343 -28.57 -5.57 46.39
C PRO A 343 -28.03 -5.22 47.79
N ALA A 344 -27.72 -3.93 47.98
CA ALA A 344 -27.52 -3.33 49.28
C ALA A 344 -28.82 -3.38 50.13
N PRO A 345 -28.73 -3.38 51.48
CA PRO A 345 -29.88 -3.58 52.35
C PRO A 345 -30.87 -2.40 52.31
N PRO A 346 -32.16 -2.63 52.62
CA PRO A 346 -33.20 -1.63 52.45
C PRO A 346 -33.09 -0.52 53.51
N VAL A 347 -32.94 0.71 53.04
CA VAL A 347 -33.22 1.92 53.81
C VAL A 347 -34.70 2.27 53.57
N PRO A 348 -35.53 2.43 54.61
CA PRO A 348 -36.92 2.83 54.43
C PRO A 348 -36.98 4.36 54.38
N GLU A 349 -37.15 4.93 53.19
CA GLU A 349 -37.62 6.31 53.05
C GLU A 349 -38.71 6.38 51.98
N GLU A 350 -39.95 6.43 52.45
CA GLU A 350 -41.08 6.95 51.71
C GLU A 350 -40.80 8.44 51.42
N THR A 351 -40.38 8.76 50.20
CA THR A 351 -40.57 10.09 49.64
C THR A 351 -41.60 10.02 48.51
N PRO A 352 -42.56 10.95 48.44
CA PRO A 352 -43.67 10.88 47.50
C PRO A 352 -43.17 11.09 46.06
N THR A 353 -43.21 10.03 45.25
CA THR A 353 -42.84 10.01 43.83
C THR A 353 -43.70 10.92 42.94
N HIS A 354 -44.82 11.43 43.44
CA HIS A 354 -45.73 12.30 42.69
C HIS A 354 -45.16 13.69 42.31
N SER A 355 -43.99 14.11 42.81
CA SER A 355 -43.43 15.45 42.46
C SER A 355 -42.52 15.48 41.24
N LEU A 356 -41.92 14.33 40.84
CA LEU A 356 -41.01 14.26 39.69
C LEU A 356 -41.77 14.18 38.36
N GLU A 357 -42.86 13.41 38.33
CA GLU A 357 -43.70 13.22 37.13
C GLU A 357 -44.36 14.54 36.67
N ALA A 358 -44.76 15.39 37.62
CA ALA A 358 -45.31 16.72 37.31
C ALA A 358 -44.26 17.66 36.67
N GLY A 359 -42.97 17.48 37.00
CA GLY A 359 -41.88 18.25 36.39
C GLY A 359 -41.59 17.84 34.94
N GLU A 360 -41.74 16.55 34.63
CA GLU A 360 -41.56 16.00 33.29
C GLU A 360 -42.70 16.43 32.35
N GLU A 361 -43.96 16.42 32.83
CA GLU A 361 -45.10 16.94 32.06
C GLU A 361 -44.98 18.44 31.77
N LEU A 362 -44.51 19.25 32.73
CA LEU A 362 -44.21 20.67 32.51
C LEU A 362 -43.08 20.88 31.49
N THR A 363 -42.12 19.96 31.43
CA THR A 363 -41.02 20.00 30.46
C THR A 363 -41.55 19.70 29.05
N ILE A 364 -42.43 18.71 28.90
CA ILE A 364 -43.11 18.41 27.64
C ILE A 364 -43.96 19.62 27.21
N GLU A 365 -44.72 20.23 28.10
CA GLU A 365 -45.51 21.44 27.79
C GLU A 365 -44.63 22.62 27.36
N ARG A 366 -43.48 22.83 28.01
CA ARG A 366 -42.51 23.86 27.60
C ARG A 366 -42.00 23.61 26.19
N TYR A 367 -41.60 22.37 25.86
CA TYR A 367 -41.16 22.03 24.51
C TYR A 367 -42.26 22.25 23.46
N LEU A 368 -43.52 21.94 23.78
CA LEU A 368 -44.65 22.24 22.90
C LEU A 368 -44.87 23.75 22.72
N GLN A 369 -44.71 24.55 23.77
CA GLN A 369 -44.82 26.02 23.69
C GLN A 369 -43.68 26.63 22.85
N GLU A 370 -42.49 26.05 22.89
CA GLU A 370 -41.32 26.45 22.11
C GLU A 370 -41.35 25.91 20.66
N GLY A 371 -42.32 25.05 20.31
CA GLY A 371 -42.42 24.43 18.99
C GLY A 371 -41.42 23.29 18.74
N GLN A 372 -40.79 22.79 19.80
CA GLN A 372 -39.82 21.69 19.82
C GLN A 372 -40.56 20.34 19.90
N TYR A 373 -41.32 20.01 18.86
CA TYR A 373 -42.13 18.80 18.82
C TYR A 373 -41.33 17.49 18.92
N PRO A 374 -40.15 17.34 18.27
CA PRO A 374 -39.33 16.14 18.42
C PRO A 374 -38.86 15.89 19.85
N GLU A 375 -38.43 16.94 20.54
CA GLU A 375 -37.99 16.91 21.94
C GLU A 375 -39.16 16.60 22.88
N ALA A 376 -40.34 17.20 22.65
CA ALA A 376 -41.56 16.91 23.38
C ALA A 376 -41.98 15.43 23.23
N LEU A 377 -41.91 14.88 22.02
CA LEU A 377 -42.23 13.46 21.76
C LEU A 377 -41.21 12.53 22.42
N ARG A 378 -39.92 12.88 22.39
CA ARG A 378 -38.86 12.09 23.03
C ARG A 378 -39.01 12.03 24.55
N GLU A 379 -39.28 13.16 25.20
CA GLU A 379 -39.54 13.18 26.64
C GLU A 379 -40.84 12.43 26.99
N LEU A 380 -41.86 12.53 26.15
CA LEU A 380 -43.11 11.80 26.35
C LEU A 380 -42.93 10.28 26.19
N ASP A 381 -42.13 9.84 25.22
CA ASP A 381 -41.77 8.43 25.06
C ASP A 381 -41.01 7.90 26.30
N ALA A 382 -40.04 8.69 26.81
CA ALA A 382 -39.31 8.37 28.03
C ALA A 382 -40.25 8.30 29.26
N LEU A 383 -41.24 9.18 29.34
CA LEU A 383 -42.26 9.15 30.39
C LEU A 383 -43.15 7.90 30.27
N ILE A 384 -43.64 7.57 29.07
CA ILE A 384 -44.45 6.36 28.79
C ILE A 384 -43.72 5.08 29.22
N GLU A 385 -42.42 4.97 29.00
CA GLU A 385 -41.62 3.81 29.40
C GLU A 385 -41.49 3.65 30.93
N ARG A 386 -41.53 4.77 31.67
CA ARG A 386 -41.33 4.79 33.13
C ARG A 386 -42.63 4.58 33.91
N VAL A 387 -43.79 4.91 33.34
CA VAL A 387 -45.09 4.78 34.04
C VAL A 387 -45.57 3.32 34.07
N PRO A 388 -45.65 2.67 35.25
CA PRO A 388 -46.10 1.28 35.36
C PRO A 388 -47.63 1.13 35.32
N ASP A 389 -48.39 2.21 35.57
CA ASP A 389 -49.85 2.20 35.54
C ASP A 389 -50.38 2.18 34.09
N SER A 390 -51.14 1.14 33.74
CA SER A 390 -51.63 0.92 32.38
C SER A 390 -52.65 1.97 31.93
N ALA A 391 -53.47 2.49 32.84
CA ALA A 391 -54.45 3.53 32.52
C ALA A 391 -53.76 4.87 32.21
N ARG A 392 -52.77 5.25 33.02
CA ARG A 392 -51.96 6.45 32.77
C ARG A 392 -51.11 6.34 31.53
N ARG A 393 -50.50 5.18 31.29
CA ARG A 393 -49.75 4.90 30.05
C ARG A 393 -50.62 5.09 28.80
N GLN A 394 -51.85 4.58 28.81
CA GLN A 394 -52.79 4.75 27.70
C GLN A 394 -53.15 6.24 27.49
N ALA A 395 -53.29 7.03 28.56
CA ALA A 395 -53.53 8.47 28.44
C ALA A 395 -52.32 9.23 27.86
N LEU A 396 -51.09 8.85 28.24
CA LEU A 396 -49.86 9.41 27.68
C LEU A 396 -49.66 9.01 26.21
N GLU A 397 -50.00 7.78 25.84
CA GLU A 397 -50.00 7.31 24.44
C GLU A 397 -51.02 8.09 23.59
N GLN A 398 -52.23 8.37 24.10
CA GLN A 398 -53.19 9.26 23.43
C GLN A 398 -52.63 10.67 23.27
N ARG A 399 -52.00 11.21 24.33
CA ARG A 399 -51.37 12.54 24.28
C ARG A 399 -50.23 12.59 23.25
N ARG A 400 -49.47 11.51 23.12
CA ARG A 400 -48.41 11.34 22.12
C ARG A 400 -48.98 11.40 20.70
N GLU A 401 -50.09 10.71 20.45
CA GLU A 401 -50.80 10.77 19.17
C GLU A 401 -51.29 12.19 18.84
N GLU A 402 -51.84 12.92 19.82
CA GLU A 402 -52.27 14.32 19.65
C GLU A 402 -51.09 15.23 19.27
N ILE A 403 -49.95 15.09 19.96
CA ILE A 403 -48.74 15.87 19.69
C ILE A 403 -48.17 15.53 18.31
N GLU A 404 -48.14 14.25 17.94
CA GLU A 404 -47.72 13.85 16.60
C GLU A 404 -48.63 14.44 15.52
N GLU A 405 -49.94 14.47 15.73
CA GLU A 405 -50.87 15.06 14.76
C GLU A 405 -50.66 16.58 14.65
N GLN A 406 -50.46 17.27 15.78
CA GLN A 406 -50.14 18.70 15.81
C GLN A 406 -48.81 19.00 15.10
N TYR A 407 -47.79 18.17 15.32
CA TYR A 407 -46.50 18.27 14.65
C TYR A 407 -46.66 18.11 13.14
N ARG A 408 -47.35 17.05 12.69
CA ARG A 408 -47.62 16.81 11.25
C ARG A 408 -48.36 17.98 10.60
N ARG A 409 -49.39 18.54 11.26
CA ARG A 409 -50.13 19.72 10.75
C ARG A 409 -49.24 20.96 10.65
N THR A 410 -48.38 21.19 11.63
CA THR A 410 -47.46 22.34 11.64
C THR A 410 -46.43 22.22 10.52
N VAL A 411 -45.83 21.05 10.34
CA VAL A 411 -44.89 20.77 9.23
C VAL A 411 -45.60 20.94 7.87
N GLN A 412 -46.81 20.40 7.70
CA GLN A 412 -47.59 20.58 6.46
C GLN A 412 -47.91 22.04 6.16
N THR A 413 -48.21 22.84 7.18
CA THR A 413 -48.48 24.28 7.03
C THR A 413 -47.21 25.00 6.56
N ARG A 414 -46.06 24.74 7.18
CA ARG A 414 -44.78 25.34 6.74
C ARG A 414 -44.36 24.89 5.35
N LEU A 415 -44.61 23.63 4.98
CA LEU A 415 -44.38 23.14 3.63
C LEU A 415 -45.23 23.89 2.60
N ALA A 416 -46.51 24.10 2.90
CA ALA A 416 -47.39 24.87 2.02
C ALA A 416 -46.93 26.33 1.88
N GLU A 417 -46.46 26.95 2.97
CA GLU A 417 -45.86 28.29 2.95
C GLU A 417 -44.58 28.33 2.10
N ALA A 418 -43.67 27.36 2.27
CA ALA A 418 -42.41 27.29 1.52
C ALA A 418 -42.66 27.10 0.01
N ARG A 419 -43.59 26.20 -0.36
CA ARG A 419 -44.03 26.04 -1.75
C ARG A 419 -44.62 27.33 -2.32
N LYS A 420 -45.48 28.00 -1.55
CA LYS A 420 -46.08 29.28 -1.95
C LYS A 420 -45.02 30.37 -2.14
N VAL A 421 -43.99 30.43 -1.29
CA VAL A 421 -42.87 31.38 -1.47
C VAL A 421 -42.08 31.05 -2.74
N ALA A 422 -41.81 29.77 -3.02
CA ALA A 422 -41.16 29.33 -4.25
C ALA A 422 -41.96 29.70 -5.51
N GLU A 423 -43.29 29.58 -5.47
CA GLU A 423 -44.17 29.96 -6.57
C GLU A 423 -44.27 31.49 -6.75
N GLN A 424 -44.38 32.25 -5.65
CA GLN A 424 -44.59 33.70 -5.70
C GLN A 424 -43.30 34.48 -5.98
N HIS A 425 -42.15 33.93 -5.61
CA HIS A 425 -40.85 34.59 -5.71
C HIS A 425 -39.81 33.70 -6.39
N PRO A 426 -40.02 33.27 -7.65
CA PRO A 426 -39.16 32.32 -8.35
C PRO A 426 -37.71 32.80 -8.54
N ASP A 427 -37.49 34.13 -8.52
CA ASP A 427 -36.18 34.76 -8.67
C ASP A 427 -35.50 35.15 -7.34
N ASP A 428 -36.22 35.13 -6.22
CA ASP A 428 -35.67 35.48 -4.89
C ASP A 428 -35.21 34.22 -4.16
N LEU A 429 -34.06 33.69 -4.58
CA LEU A 429 -33.50 32.44 -4.07
C LEU A 429 -33.21 32.50 -2.56
N ARG A 430 -32.92 33.69 -2.01
CA ARG A 430 -32.70 33.87 -0.57
C ARG A 430 -33.99 33.67 0.20
N LYS A 431 -35.06 34.33 -0.22
CA LYS A 431 -36.37 34.19 0.41
C LYS A 431 -36.91 32.77 0.32
N GLN A 432 -36.68 32.08 -0.80
CA GLN A 432 -37.02 30.66 -0.92
C GLN A 432 -36.22 29.79 0.06
N ARG A 433 -34.91 30.03 0.18
CA ARG A 433 -34.04 29.30 1.11
C ARG A 433 -34.53 29.46 2.55
N GLU A 434 -34.81 30.69 2.99
CA GLU A 434 -35.34 30.97 4.33
C GLU A 434 -36.65 30.21 4.60
N ALA A 435 -37.54 30.15 3.61
CA ALA A 435 -38.81 29.43 3.75
C ALA A 435 -38.62 27.91 3.88
N TRP A 436 -37.72 27.31 3.10
CA TRP A 436 -37.38 25.89 3.22
C TRP A 436 -36.59 25.56 4.50
N GLU A 437 -35.72 26.47 4.96
CA GLU A 437 -35.03 26.35 6.25
C GLU A 437 -36.01 26.40 7.43
N SER A 438 -37.10 27.18 7.34
CA SER A 438 -38.17 27.14 8.35
C SER A 438 -38.93 25.80 8.40
N VAL A 439 -38.93 25.01 7.33
CA VAL A 439 -39.46 23.64 7.36
C VAL A 439 -38.44 22.71 8.04
N LEU A 440 -37.16 22.85 7.69
CA LEU A 440 -36.08 22.03 8.24
C LEU A 440 -35.83 22.30 9.73
N SER A 441 -36.11 23.51 10.22
CA SER A 441 -36.03 23.81 11.67
C SER A 441 -37.08 23.06 12.48
N LEU A 442 -38.20 22.66 11.87
CA LEU A 442 -39.24 21.84 12.51
C LEU A 442 -38.99 20.35 12.28
N ASN A 443 -38.58 19.97 11.06
CA ASN A 443 -38.28 18.60 10.69
C ASN A 443 -36.97 18.54 9.88
N PRO A 444 -35.81 18.34 10.55
CA PRO A 444 -34.50 18.36 9.90
C PRO A 444 -34.33 17.31 8.79
N GLU A 445 -35.09 16.22 8.86
CA GLU A 445 -35.01 15.10 7.92
C GLU A 445 -36.09 15.14 6.82
N HIS A 446 -36.84 16.25 6.70
CA HIS A 446 -37.92 16.31 5.72
C HIS A 446 -37.36 16.24 4.28
N PRO A 447 -37.66 15.17 3.51
CA PRO A 447 -36.95 14.86 2.27
C PRO A 447 -37.14 15.93 1.19
N GLU A 448 -38.35 16.50 1.10
CA GLU A 448 -38.65 17.56 0.13
C GLU A 448 -37.92 18.87 0.44
N ALA A 449 -37.81 19.23 1.72
CA ALA A 449 -37.20 20.49 2.12
C ALA A 449 -35.66 20.43 1.98
N LEU A 450 -35.07 19.25 2.28
CA LEU A 450 -33.65 18.99 2.01
C LEU A 450 -33.35 19.04 0.51
N ALA A 451 -34.15 18.37 -0.32
CA ALA A 451 -33.98 18.40 -1.77
C ALA A 451 -34.11 19.83 -2.34
N ALA A 452 -35.11 20.59 -1.88
CA ALA A 452 -35.31 21.97 -2.30
C ALA A 452 -34.16 22.88 -1.88
N LYS A 453 -33.65 22.75 -0.65
CA LYS A 453 -32.48 23.51 -0.17
C LYS A 453 -31.24 23.21 -1.00
N GLN A 454 -30.94 21.94 -1.27
CA GLN A 454 -29.79 21.54 -2.08
C GLN A 454 -29.88 22.07 -3.52
N ALA A 455 -31.07 22.02 -4.13
CA ALA A 455 -31.30 22.59 -5.45
C ALA A 455 -31.06 24.12 -5.46
N LEU A 456 -31.55 24.84 -4.45
CA LEU A 456 -31.34 26.29 -4.30
C LEU A 456 -29.88 26.66 -4.08
N GLU A 457 -29.15 25.92 -3.25
CA GLU A 457 -27.72 26.15 -3.01
C GLU A 457 -26.89 25.91 -4.28
N SER A 458 -27.25 24.87 -5.06
CA SER A 458 -26.60 24.59 -6.34
C SER A 458 -26.84 25.72 -7.33
N ARG A 459 -28.09 26.20 -7.43
CA ARG A 459 -28.45 27.33 -8.29
C ARG A 459 -27.73 28.62 -7.88
N LEU A 460 -27.69 28.95 -6.59
CA LEU A 460 -27.00 30.14 -6.07
C LEU A 460 -25.51 30.12 -6.43
N ARG A 461 -24.83 28.98 -6.26
CA ARG A 461 -23.41 28.85 -6.64
C ARG A 461 -23.17 29.05 -8.13
N LEU A 462 -24.06 28.51 -8.98
CA LEU A 462 -23.98 28.70 -10.43
C LEU A 462 -24.21 30.16 -10.82
N GLU A 463 -25.16 30.85 -10.19
CA GLU A 463 -25.39 32.29 -10.42
C GLU A 463 -24.19 33.14 -9.97
N GLU A 464 -23.61 32.86 -8.80
CA GLU A 464 -22.39 33.56 -8.31
C GLU A 464 -21.20 33.33 -9.24
N THR A 465 -21.02 32.10 -9.74
CA THR A 465 -19.94 31.76 -10.68
C THR A 465 -20.13 32.50 -12.00
N LEU A 466 -21.37 32.53 -12.52
CA LEU A 466 -21.71 33.28 -13.74
C LEU A 466 -21.45 34.78 -13.57
N GLU A 467 -21.90 35.38 -12.48
CA GLU A 467 -21.64 36.80 -12.19
C GLU A 467 -20.14 37.10 -12.06
N GLY A 468 -19.39 36.20 -11.43
CA GLY A 468 -17.92 36.29 -11.35
C GLY A 468 -17.24 36.20 -12.72
N ALA A 469 -17.73 35.33 -13.61
CA ALA A 469 -17.25 35.24 -14.99
C ALA A 469 -17.60 36.49 -15.80
N ILE A 470 -18.82 37.04 -15.66
CA ILE A 470 -19.24 38.30 -16.32
C ILE A 470 -18.38 39.48 -15.86
N ARG A 471 -18.07 39.55 -14.57
CA ARG A 471 -17.17 40.57 -14.02
C ARG A 471 -15.77 40.47 -14.60
N ARG A 472 -15.20 39.27 -14.67
CA ARG A 472 -13.89 39.04 -15.29
C ARG A 472 -13.89 39.35 -16.79
N ALA A 473 -14.96 39.05 -17.51
CA ALA A 473 -15.11 39.44 -18.92
C ALA A 473 -15.07 40.97 -19.10
N ARG A 474 -15.77 41.72 -18.23
CA ARG A 474 -15.70 43.20 -18.20
C ARG A 474 -14.27 43.69 -17.98
N GLU A 475 -13.62 43.20 -16.93
CA GLU A 475 -12.25 43.59 -16.59
C GLU A 475 -11.26 43.23 -17.70
N ALA A 476 -11.44 42.06 -18.33
CA ALA A 476 -10.61 41.60 -19.44
C ALA A 476 -10.76 42.49 -20.68
N LEU A 477 -11.98 42.94 -20.97
CA LEU A 477 -12.23 43.90 -22.05
C LEU A 477 -11.58 45.25 -21.77
N GLU A 478 -11.73 45.79 -20.55
CA GLU A 478 -11.13 47.05 -20.14
C GLU A 478 -9.60 47.01 -20.22
N LYS A 479 -8.99 45.91 -19.76
CA LYS A 479 -7.54 45.67 -19.80
C LYS A 479 -7.02 45.20 -21.16
N ARG A 480 -7.89 45.03 -22.15
CA ARG A 480 -7.58 44.46 -23.48
C ARG A 480 -6.84 43.12 -23.42
N ASN A 481 -7.23 42.22 -22.52
CA ASN A 481 -6.59 40.92 -22.32
C ASN A 481 -7.44 39.79 -22.93
N VAL A 482 -7.03 39.31 -24.10
CA VAL A 482 -7.74 38.25 -24.86
C VAL A 482 -7.79 36.93 -24.08
N LYS A 483 -6.69 36.55 -23.40
CA LYS A 483 -6.63 35.29 -22.64
C LYS A 483 -7.65 35.28 -21.50
N ALA A 484 -7.67 36.35 -20.70
CA ALA A 484 -8.63 36.48 -19.59
C ALA A 484 -10.09 36.52 -20.09
N MET A 485 -10.34 37.17 -21.24
CA MET A 485 -11.65 37.21 -21.86
C MET A 485 -12.12 35.82 -22.33
N ARG A 486 -11.20 35.03 -22.90
CA ARG A 486 -11.46 33.64 -23.30
C ARG A 486 -11.78 32.76 -22.09
N GLU A 487 -10.96 32.86 -21.03
CA GLU A 487 -11.17 32.10 -19.80
C GLU A 487 -12.54 32.41 -19.17
N ALA A 488 -12.93 33.70 -19.14
CA ALA A 488 -14.24 34.11 -18.66
C ALA A 488 -15.39 33.52 -19.51
N LEU A 489 -15.28 33.50 -20.84
CA LEU A 489 -16.27 32.88 -21.73
C LEU A 489 -16.34 31.36 -21.58
N GLU A 490 -15.20 30.68 -21.42
CA GLU A 490 -15.17 29.24 -21.16
C GLU A 490 -15.83 28.89 -19.82
N GLU A 491 -15.68 29.76 -18.81
CA GLU A 491 -16.34 29.58 -17.52
C GLU A 491 -17.85 29.80 -17.59
N MET A 492 -18.32 30.79 -18.34
CA MET A 492 -19.76 30.96 -18.63
C MET A 492 -20.34 29.70 -19.29
N ARG A 493 -19.62 29.14 -20.29
CA ARG A 493 -20.04 27.89 -20.96
C ARG A 493 -20.09 26.71 -20.00
N LYS A 494 -19.12 26.57 -19.11
CA LYS A 494 -19.10 25.51 -18.09
C LYS A 494 -20.33 25.62 -17.18
N VAL A 495 -20.71 26.83 -16.76
CA VAL A 495 -21.95 27.04 -16.00
C VAL A 495 -23.18 26.64 -16.81
N GLY A 496 -23.23 26.93 -18.12
CA GLY A 496 -24.35 26.53 -18.99
C GLY A 496 -24.45 25.02 -19.26
N LEU A 497 -23.33 24.30 -19.21
CA LEU A 497 -23.25 22.84 -19.40
C LEU A 497 -23.42 22.06 -18.10
N ASP A 498 -23.42 22.72 -16.95
CA ASP A 498 -23.57 22.06 -15.66
C ASP A 498 -24.95 21.38 -15.57
N THR A 499 -24.97 20.11 -15.17
CA THR A 499 -26.21 19.31 -15.04
C THR A 499 -27.19 19.88 -14.02
N PHE A 500 -26.72 20.71 -13.09
CA PHE A 500 -27.53 21.39 -12.08
C PHE A 500 -28.03 22.78 -12.53
N ALA A 501 -27.64 23.26 -13.71
CA ALA A 501 -28.14 24.52 -14.26
C ALA A 501 -29.60 24.34 -14.71
N ASP A 502 -30.51 25.07 -14.07
CA ASP A 502 -31.89 25.16 -14.53
C ASP A 502 -32.02 26.06 -15.76
N GLU A 503 -33.20 26.06 -16.38
CA GLU A 503 -33.45 26.85 -17.60
C GLU A 503 -33.28 28.37 -17.37
N ALA A 504 -33.46 28.86 -16.14
CA ALA A 504 -33.25 30.26 -15.82
C ALA A 504 -31.74 30.61 -15.84
N VAL A 505 -30.89 29.78 -15.24
CA VAL A 505 -29.42 29.93 -15.30
C VAL A 505 -28.93 29.77 -16.73
N LYS A 506 -29.40 28.76 -17.48
CA LYS A 506 -29.03 28.58 -18.90
C LYS A 506 -29.42 29.79 -19.76
N ALA A 507 -30.60 30.35 -19.54
CA ALA A 507 -31.02 31.56 -20.24
C ALA A 507 -30.14 32.78 -19.89
N LYS A 508 -29.71 32.92 -18.62
CA LYS A 508 -28.74 33.95 -18.22
C LYS A 508 -27.38 33.74 -18.88
N VAL A 509 -26.88 32.49 -18.93
CA VAL A 509 -25.63 32.14 -19.63
C VAL A 509 -25.71 32.47 -21.12
N ALA A 510 -26.79 32.06 -21.79
CA ALA A 510 -26.99 32.33 -23.22
C ALA A 510 -26.99 33.84 -23.52
N ARG A 511 -27.68 34.66 -22.70
CA ARG A 511 -27.65 36.12 -22.83
C ARG A 511 -26.25 36.70 -22.58
N ALA A 512 -25.52 36.17 -21.61
CA ALA A 512 -24.14 36.58 -21.35
C ALA A 512 -23.22 36.23 -22.53
N GLU A 513 -23.31 35.02 -23.09
CA GLU A 513 -22.53 34.61 -24.25
C GLU A 513 -22.84 35.44 -25.49
N GLU A 514 -24.12 35.73 -25.73
CA GLU A 514 -24.58 36.60 -26.82
C GLU A 514 -24.00 38.02 -26.68
N GLN A 515 -23.92 38.54 -25.46
CA GLN A 515 -23.36 39.85 -25.18
C GLN A 515 -21.82 39.90 -25.32
N TRP A 516 -21.11 38.89 -24.78
CA TRP A 516 -19.66 38.95 -24.60
C TRP A 516 -18.87 38.31 -25.75
N SER A 517 -19.42 37.34 -26.48
CA SER A 517 -18.73 36.72 -27.63
C SER A 517 -18.37 37.72 -28.75
N PRO A 518 -19.26 38.64 -29.17
CA PRO A 518 -18.91 39.67 -30.15
C PRO A 518 -17.78 40.59 -29.68
N GLN A 519 -17.75 40.92 -28.38
CA GLN A 519 -16.72 41.78 -27.81
C GLN A 519 -15.36 41.09 -27.73
N TYR A 520 -15.34 39.79 -27.44
CA TYR A 520 -14.13 38.98 -27.55
C TYR A 520 -13.58 38.95 -28.98
N ASN A 521 -14.44 38.75 -29.99
CA ASN A 521 -14.03 38.73 -31.39
C ASN A 521 -13.47 40.11 -31.81
N HIS A 522 -14.13 41.20 -31.44
CA HIS A 522 -13.66 42.56 -31.70
C HIS A 522 -12.32 42.86 -31.00
N LEU A 523 -12.15 42.37 -29.77
CA LEU A 523 -10.90 42.54 -29.02
C LEU A 523 -9.74 41.77 -29.69
N ARG A 524 -10.00 40.55 -30.18
CA ARG A 524 -9.02 39.76 -30.95
C ARG A 524 -8.62 40.44 -32.26
N GLU A 525 -9.60 40.95 -33.00
CA GLU A 525 -9.39 41.67 -34.26
C GLU A 525 -8.51 42.90 -34.05
N LYS A 526 -8.83 43.73 -33.04
CA LYS A 526 -8.04 44.93 -32.71
C LYS A 526 -6.60 44.66 -32.29
N LEU A 527 -6.32 43.49 -31.72
CA LEU A 527 -4.99 43.13 -31.25
C LEU A 527 -4.18 42.34 -32.29
N GLY A 528 -4.70 42.16 -33.51
CA GLY A 528 -4.03 41.36 -34.55
C GLY A 528 -3.89 39.88 -34.17
N GLN A 529 -4.65 39.41 -33.17
CA GLN A 529 -4.65 38.02 -32.70
C GLN A 529 -5.74 37.18 -33.39
N VAL A 530 -6.02 37.51 -34.66
CA VAL A 530 -6.81 36.65 -35.55
C VAL A 530 -5.89 35.51 -36.00
N THR A 531 -5.60 34.58 -35.09
CA THR A 531 -5.08 33.28 -35.49
C THR A 531 -6.17 32.57 -36.27
N THR A 532 -5.93 32.35 -37.55
CA THR A 532 -6.75 31.43 -38.35
C THR A 532 -6.23 30.02 -38.16
N LEU A 533 -7.06 29.05 -38.53
CA LEU A 533 -6.76 27.63 -38.42
C LEU A 533 -5.46 27.24 -39.16
N GLU A 534 -5.02 28.02 -40.15
CA GLU A 534 -3.72 27.86 -40.82
C GLU A 534 -2.53 28.25 -39.95
N THR A 535 -2.61 29.36 -39.20
CA THR A 535 -1.52 29.80 -38.30
C THR A 535 -1.31 28.88 -37.11
N GLU A 536 -2.32 28.13 -36.70
CA GLU A 536 -2.23 27.12 -35.63
C GLU A 536 -1.82 25.73 -36.13
N GLN A 537 -1.42 25.60 -37.41
CA GLN A 537 -1.12 24.32 -38.07
C GLN A 537 -2.27 23.30 -38.02
N ARG A 538 -3.51 23.77 -37.84
CA ARG A 538 -4.72 22.93 -37.81
C ARG A 538 -5.27 22.71 -39.21
N TYR A 539 -4.40 22.21 -40.10
CA TYR A 539 -4.71 22.04 -41.53
C TYR A 539 -5.92 21.15 -41.80
N ARG A 540 -6.28 20.26 -40.86
CA ARG A 540 -7.51 19.46 -40.95
C ARG A 540 -8.78 20.29 -40.78
N GLU A 541 -8.82 21.14 -39.76
CA GLU A 541 -9.96 22.02 -39.48
C GLU A 541 -10.08 23.08 -40.58
N ALA A 542 -8.93 23.61 -41.05
CA ALA A 542 -8.88 24.50 -42.20
C ALA A 542 -9.40 23.81 -43.47
N TYR A 543 -8.99 22.57 -43.75
CA TYR A 543 -9.45 21.81 -44.91
C TYR A 543 -10.96 21.52 -44.85
N ALA A 544 -11.47 21.10 -43.68
CA ALA A 544 -12.90 20.88 -43.47
C ALA A 544 -13.72 22.17 -43.61
N SER A 545 -13.21 23.28 -43.07
CA SER A 545 -13.84 24.60 -43.18
C SER A 545 -13.90 25.07 -44.64
N ILE A 546 -12.81 24.98 -45.41
CA ILE A 546 -12.84 25.36 -46.83
C ILE A 546 -13.83 24.47 -47.62
N LEU A 547 -13.87 23.17 -47.36
CA LEU A 547 -14.84 22.28 -48.01
C LEU A 547 -16.29 22.64 -47.65
N GLU A 548 -16.54 23.12 -46.43
CA GLU A 548 -17.86 23.58 -46.02
C GLU A 548 -18.23 24.91 -46.68
N GLU A 549 -17.29 25.84 -46.80
CA GLU A 549 -17.49 27.11 -47.51
C GLU A 549 -17.77 26.88 -49.02
N ILE A 550 -17.05 25.95 -49.66
CA ILE A 550 -17.35 25.51 -51.05
C ILE A 550 -18.77 24.93 -51.14
N ARG A 551 -19.19 24.10 -50.16
CA ARG A 551 -20.55 23.52 -50.15
C ARG A 551 -21.64 24.57 -49.93
N ARG A 552 -21.34 25.65 -49.21
CA ARG A 552 -22.25 26.77 -48.96
C ARG A 552 -22.28 27.77 -50.11
N ASP A 553 -21.48 27.56 -51.16
CA ASP A 553 -21.36 28.44 -52.32
C ASP A 553 -20.90 29.85 -51.91
N THR A 554 -20.03 29.93 -50.90
CA THR A 554 -19.52 31.20 -50.38
C THR A 554 -18.53 31.81 -51.38
N PRO A 555 -18.76 33.04 -51.89
CA PRO A 555 -18.00 33.55 -53.04
C PRO A 555 -16.54 33.89 -52.70
N PHE A 556 -16.26 34.25 -51.44
CA PHE A 556 -14.92 34.61 -50.96
C PHE A 556 -14.75 34.22 -49.50
N ILE A 557 -13.53 33.84 -49.14
CA ILE A 557 -13.02 33.75 -47.76
C ILE A 557 -11.89 34.75 -47.59
N ILE A 558 -11.70 35.26 -46.38
CA ILE A 558 -10.58 36.16 -46.08
C ILE A 558 -9.36 35.30 -45.75
N ASP A 559 -8.30 35.40 -46.55
CA ASP A 559 -7.02 34.77 -46.23
C ASP A 559 -6.43 35.48 -45.01
N ALA A 560 -6.09 34.67 -44.02
CA ALA A 560 -5.54 35.13 -42.76
C ALA A 560 -4.19 35.84 -42.86
N ALA A 561 -3.36 35.34 -43.77
CA ALA A 561 -1.98 35.74 -43.89
C ALA A 561 -1.85 37.03 -44.70
N THR A 562 -2.72 37.22 -45.68
CA THR A 562 -2.68 38.37 -46.59
C THR A 562 -3.81 39.38 -46.37
N GLY A 563 -4.90 38.97 -45.70
CA GLY A 563 -6.12 39.78 -45.55
C GLY A 563 -6.94 39.91 -46.85
N GLU A 564 -6.56 39.20 -47.91
CA GLU A 564 -7.22 39.29 -49.23
C GLU A 564 -8.45 38.39 -49.31
N GLU A 565 -9.45 38.82 -50.08
CA GLU A 565 -10.60 37.99 -50.46
C GLU A 565 -10.17 36.97 -51.51
N ILE A 566 -10.10 35.70 -51.12
CA ILE A 566 -9.72 34.58 -51.99
C ILE A 566 -10.92 33.66 -52.18
N ARG A 567 -11.09 33.11 -53.37
CA ARG A 567 -12.13 32.09 -53.58
C ARG A 567 -11.75 30.80 -52.85
N PRO A 568 -12.67 30.14 -52.14
CA PRO A 568 -12.40 28.89 -51.44
C PRO A 568 -11.74 27.81 -52.33
N GLU A 569 -12.13 27.75 -53.61
CA GLU A 569 -11.57 26.80 -54.59
C GLU A 569 -10.09 27.04 -54.90
N ASP A 570 -9.65 28.30 -54.90
CA ASP A 570 -8.25 28.66 -55.19
C ASP A 570 -7.34 28.33 -54.00
N LYS A 571 -7.88 28.41 -52.77
CA LYS A 571 -7.13 28.11 -51.53
C LYS A 571 -7.13 26.61 -51.19
N LEU A 572 -8.14 25.86 -51.65
CA LEU A 572 -8.30 24.42 -51.37
C LEU A 572 -7.04 23.57 -51.71
N PRO A 573 -6.35 23.72 -52.85
CA PRO A 573 -5.18 22.90 -53.19
C PRO A 573 -4.02 23.09 -52.20
N GLU A 574 -3.79 24.33 -51.75
CA GLU A 574 -2.73 24.65 -50.78
C GLU A 574 -3.01 23.98 -49.44
N ILE A 575 -4.22 24.18 -48.90
CA ILE A 575 -4.63 23.59 -47.61
C ILE A 575 -4.67 22.07 -47.70
N ARG A 576 -5.18 21.52 -48.82
CA ARG A 576 -5.18 20.07 -49.10
C ARG A 576 -3.75 19.52 -49.05
N SER A 577 -2.78 20.16 -49.71
CA SER A 577 -1.39 19.72 -49.71
C SER A 577 -0.80 19.71 -48.29
N LYS A 578 -0.94 20.80 -47.54
CA LYS A 578 -0.44 20.90 -46.15
C LYS A 578 -1.12 19.92 -45.20
N PHE A 579 -2.41 19.65 -45.39
CA PHE A 579 -3.14 18.62 -44.65
C PHE A 579 -2.61 17.22 -44.94
N LEU A 580 -2.42 16.86 -46.21
CA LEU A 580 -1.89 15.55 -46.61
C LEU A 580 -0.45 15.34 -46.11
N GLU A 581 0.38 16.39 -46.13
CA GLU A 581 1.73 16.37 -45.58
C GLU A 581 1.73 16.20 -44.04
N GLY A 582 0.85 16.93 -43.34
CA GLY A 582 0.66 16.78 -41.90
C GLY A 582 0.22 15.36 -41.51
N LEU A 583 -0.68 14.75 -42.29
CA LEU A 583 -1.07 13.35 -42.10
C LEU A 583 0.13 12.41 -42.27
N ARG A 584 0.95 12.57 -43.32
CA ARG A 584 2.18 11.77 -43.49
C ARG A 584 3.15 11.91 -42.30
N GLY A 585 3.32 13.13 -41.78
CA GLY A 585 4.15 13.35 -40.58
C GLY A 585 3.58 12.71 -39.31
N ILE A 586 2.26 12.61 -39.17
CA ILE A 586 1.63 11.84 -38.08
C ILE A 586 1.90 10.34 -38.27
N LEU A 587 1.70 9.81 -39.48
CA LEU A 587 1.94 8.40 -39.78
C LEU A 587 3.38 7.99 -39.51
N GLN A 588 4.34 8.78 -39.97
CA GLN A 588 5.76 8.52 -39.76
C GLN A 588 6.09 8.46 -38.26
N ARG A 589 5.63 9.45 -37.48
CA ARG A 589 5.85 9.45 -36.02
C ARG A 589 5.21 8.26 -35.32
N ARG A 590 4.04 7.80 -35.78
CA ARG A 590 3.38 6.60 -35.23
C ARG A 590 4.09 5.32 -35.63
N GLU A 591 4.62 5.23 -36.85
CA GLU A 591 5.44 4.10 -37.29
C GLU A 591 6.77 4.04 -36.53
N GLU A 592 7.46 5.18 -36.33
CA GLU A 592 8.68 5.28 -35.53
C GLU A 592 8.43 4.89 -34.07
N ALA A 593 7.38 5.44 -33.45
CA ALA A 593 6.98 5.07 -32.11
C ALA A 593 6.59 3.58 -32.01
N ALA A 594 5.96 3.01 -33.04
CA ALA A 594 5.66 1.58 -33.07
C ALA A 594 6.93 0.72 -33.15
N ASP A 595 7.93 1.14 -33.93
CA ASP A 595 9.22 0.45 -34.04
C ASP A 595 10.02 0.52 -32.73
N GLU A 596 9.99 1.66 -32.03
CA GLU A 596 10.59 1.80 -30.69
C GLU A 596 9.91 0.91 -29.64
N ASN A 597 8.58 0.75 -29.73
CA ASN A 597 7.81 -0.06 -28.79
C ASN A 597 7.85 -1.57 -29.10
N LEU A 598 8.08 -1.96 -30.36
CA LEU A 598 8.04 -3.36 -30.82
C LEU A 598 8.83 -4.35 -29.93
N PRO A 599 10.07 -4.08 -29.48
CA PRO A 599 10.86 -5.05 -28.72
C PRO A 599 10.31 -5.36 -27.32
N LEU A 600 9.53 -4.45 -26.73
CA LEU A 600 9.07 -4.55 -25.33
C LEU A 600 7.53 -4.66 -25.23
N TYR A 601 6.83 -3.92 -26.08
CA TYR A 601 5.38 -3.71 -26.06
C TYR A 601 4.79 -3.86 -27.48
N PRO A 602 4.84 -5.05 -28.09
CA PRO A 602 4.27 -5.28 -29.42
C PRO A 602 2.76 -4.99 -29.47
N GLU A 603 2.04 -5.09 -28.36
CA GLU A 603 0.62 -4.70 -28.28
C GLU A 603 0.44 -3.20 -28.46
N ARG A 604 1.30 -2.38 -27.83
CA ARG A 604 1.29 -0.92 -27.99
C ARG A 604 1.74 -0.52 -29.39
N ALA A 605 2.72 -1.20 -29.96
CA ALA A 605 3.13 -1.01 -31.35
C ALA A 605 1.97 -1.30 -32.33
N LEU A 606 1.20 -2.36 -32.09
CA LEU A 606 -0.02 -2.67 -32.87
C LEU A 606 -1.07 -1.56 -32.76
N GLU A 607 -1.32 -1.07 -31.55
CA GLU A 607 -2.26 0.02 -31.32
C GLU A 607 -1.86 1.28 -32.09
N LEU A 608 -0.59 1.68 -32.02
CA LEU A 608 -0.05 2.83 -32.75
C LEU A 608 -0.17 2.68 -34.27
N LEU A 609 0.08 1.48 -34.81
CA LEU A 609 -0.09 1.22 -36.24
C LEU A 609 -1.56 1.15 -36.66
N ARG A 610 -2.45 0.64 -35.80
CA ARG A 610 -3.90 0.66 -36.03
C ARG A 610 -4.45 2.07 -35.99
N GLU A 611 -4.01 2.90 -35.04
CA GLU A 611 -4.30 4.34 -35.02
C GLU A 611 -3.86 4.99 -36.33
N ALA A 612 -2.61 4.75 -36.76
CA ALA A 612 -2.07 5.25 -38.03
C ALA A 612 -2.93 4.80 -39.24
N ARG A 613 -3.33 3.53 -39.29
CA ARG A 613 -4.24 3.01 -40.32
C ARG A 613 -5.60 3.70 -40.27
N ASN A 614 -6.18 3.87 -39.08
CA ASN A 614 -7.49 4.49 -38.88
C ASN A 614 -7.50 5.97 -39.32
N TYR A 615 -6.39 6.70 -39.13
CA TYR A 615 -6.23 8.05 -39.68
C TYR A 615 -6.35 8.11 -41.20
N LEU A 616 -6.04 7.01 -41.90
CA LEU A 616 -6.11 6.91 -43.36
C LEU A 616 -7.42 6.31 -43.88
N THR A 617 -8.06 5.44 -43.10
CA THR A 617 -9.30 4.73 -43.51
C THR A 617 -10.58 5.40 -43.01
N GLU A 618 -10.47 6.34 -42.06
CA GLU A 618 -11.59 7.06 -41.43
C GLU A 618 -12.58 6.19 -40.64
N GLU A 619 -12.13 5.03 -40.15
CA GLU A 619 -13.00 4.11 -39.40
C GLU A 619 -13.35 4.63 -37.98
N GLU A 620 -12.65 5.64 -37.47
CA GLU A 620 -13.01 6.34 -36.24
C GLU A 620 -13.49 7.78 -36.52
N PRO A 621 -14.72 8.15 -36.11
CA PRO A 621 -15.15 9.54 -36.11
C PRO A 621 -14.31 10.30 -35.09
N LEU A 622 -13.31 11.03 -35.58
CA LEU A 622 -12.54 11.92 -34.73
C LEU A 622 -13.43 13.10 -34.33
N PHE A 623 -13.66 13.23 -33.03
CA PHE A 623 -14.48 14.29 -32.48
C PHE A 623 -13.70 15.61 -32.48
N SER A 624 -14.37 16.70 -32.86
CA SER A 624 -13.84 18.05 -32.62
C SER A 624 -13.67 18.28 -31.11
N GLN A 625 -12.97 19.35 -30.72
CA GLN A 625 -12.93 19.80 -29.30
C GLN A 625 -14.33 20.06 -28.71
N LYS A 626 -15.37 20.15 -29.56
CA LYS A 626 -16.78 20.30 -29.16
C LYS A 626 -17.53 18.97 -29.02
N GLY A 627 -16.86 17.81 -29.17
CA GLY A 627 -17.51 16.50 -29.07
C GLY A 627 -18.39 16.14 -30.27
N GLU A 628 -18.35 16.94 -31.34
CA GLU A 628 -19.08 16.64 -32.58
C GLU A 628 -18.21 15.78 -33.49
N PRO A 629 -18.72 14.67 -34.04
CA PRO A 629 -17.97 13.86 -35.00
C PRO A 629 -17.67 14.71 -36.23
N LEU A 630 -16.40 14.98 -36.49
CA LEU A 630 -16.01 15.62 -37.74
C LEU A 630 -16.38 14.66 -38.87
N LYS A 631 -17.22 15.12 -39.81
CA LYS A 631 -17.57 14.33 -41.00
C LYS A 631 -16.29 13.84 -41.68
N PRO A 632 -16.29 12.63 -42.29
CA PRO A 632 -15.13 12.12 -43.02
C PRO A 632 -14.63 13.19 -44.01
N VAL A 633 -13.37 13.56 -43.87
CA VAL A 633 -12.73 14.69 -44.56
C VAL A 633 -11.91 14.19 -45.76
N LEU A 634 -11.49 12.93 -45.76
CA LEU A 634 -10.80 12.31 -46.89
C LEU A 634 -11.81 11.99 -47.99
N THR A 635 -11.80 12.81 -49.02
CA THR A 635 -12.44 12.51 -50.31
C THR A 635 -11.91 11.19 -50.87
N ASP A 636 -12.68 10.53 -51.74
CA ASP A 636 -12.26 9.28 -52.40
C ASP A 636 -10.92 9.43 -53.15
N GLU A 637 -10.67 10.62 -53.70
CA GLU A 637 -9.37 10.98 -54.29
C GLU A 637 -8.23 10.97 -53.27
N ASN A 638 -8.44 11.51 -52.06
CA ASN A 638 -7.42 11.49 -51.01
C ASN A 638 -7.19 10.06 -50.49
N LYS A 639 -8.24 9.24 -50.41
CA LYS A 639 -8.13 7.81 -50.08
C LYS A 639 -7.29 7.05 -51.11
N ALA A 640 -7.47 7.37 -52.41
CA ALA A 640 -6.66 6.78 -53.47
C ALA A 640 -5.16 7.13 -53.35
N ILE A 641 -4.82 8.33 -52.87
CA ILE A 641 -3.42 8.75 -52.65
C ILE A 641 -2.75 7.92 -51.54
N PHE A 642 -3.48 7.61 -50.46
CA PHE A 642 -2.93 6.87 -49.30
C PHE A 642 -3.08 5.35 -49.37
N LYS A 643 -3.73 4.81 -50.40
CA LYS A 643 -3.89 3.36 -50.56
C LYS A 643 -2.57 2.57 -50.42
N PRO A 644 -1.43 2.99 -51.01
CA PRO A 644 -0.16 2.29 -50.81
C PRO A 644 0.35 2.32 -49.36
N ASP A 645 0.11 3.43 -48.63
CA ASP A 645 0.50 3.56 -47.22
C ASP A 645 -0.37 2.66 -46.32
N VAL A 646 -1.68 2.57 -46.60
CA VAL A 646 -2.58 1.63 -45.90
C VAL A 646 -2.14 0.18 -46.12
N GLU A 647 -1.87 -0.23 -47.37
CA GLU A 647 -1.40 -1.59 -47.67
C GLU A 647 -0.04 -1.90 -47.00
N ARG A 648 0.85 -0.90 -46.89
CA ARG A 648 2.12 -1.02 -46.16
C ARG A 648 1.87 -1.21 -44.66
N LEU A 649 1.03 -0.38 -44.05
CA LEU A 649 0.65 -0.48 -42.64
C LEU A 649 0.00 -1.82 -42.31
N GLU A 650 -0.92 -2.31 -43.15
CA GLU A 650 -1.57 -3.60 -42.94
C GLU A 650 -0.59 -4.78 -42.94
N LYS A 651 0.41 -4.76 -43.83
CA LYS A 651 1.50 -5.75 -43.80
C LYS A 651 2.32 -5.67 -42.51
N LYS A 652 2.64 -4.45 -42.06
CA LYS A 652 3.40 -4.22 -40.81
C LYS A 652 2.60 -4.66 -39.59
N ILE A 653 1.30 -4.33 -39.53
CA ILE A 653 0.36 -4.78 -38.49
C ILE A 653 0.33 -6.31 -38.43
N ALA A 654 0.18 -7.00 -39.57
CA ALA A 654 0.18 -8.46 -39.59
C ALA A 654 1.49 -9.07 -39.06
N ALA A 655 2.65 -8.47 -39.39
CA ALA A 655 3.95 -8.91 -38.89
C ALA A 655 4.09 -8.70 -37.37
N ILE A 656 3.72 -7.53 -36.85
CA ILE A 656 3.76 -7.26 -35.40
C ILE A 656 2.74 -8.12 -34.65
N GLN A 657 1.59 -8.42 -35.25
CA GLN A 657 0.58 -9.28 -34.62
C GLN A 657 1.12 -10.69 -34.37
N ALA A 658 1.84 -11.26 -35.34
CA ALA A 658 2.53 -12.54 -35.14
C ALA A 658 3.58 -12.46 -34.01
N GLU A 659 4.24 -11.32 -33.82
CA GLU A 659 5.21 -11.11 -32.74
C GLU A 659 4.53 -10.94 -31.38
N ALA A 660 3.39 -10.24 -31.32
CA ALA A 660 2.57 -10.13 -30.11
C ALA A 660 2.05 -11.50 -29.65
N GLU A 661 1.63 -12.36 -30.58
CA GLU A 661 1.20 -13.73 -30.28
C GLU A 661 2.35 -14.58 -29.68
N LYS A 662 3.57 -14.44 -30.19
CA LYS A 662 4.76 -15.07 -29.58
C LYS A 662 5.01 -14.59 -28.15
N LYS A 663 4.94 -13.27 -27.92
CA LYS A 663 5.05 -12.69 -26.57
C LYS A 663 3.97 -13.23 -25.64
N GLN A 664 2.71 -13.24 -26.07
CA GLN A 664 1.60 -13.75 -25.26
C GLN A 664 1.80 -15.22 -24.89
N ARG A 665 2.27 -16.04 -25.82
CA ARG A 665 2.64 -17.43 -25.56
C ARG A 665 3.77 -17.55 -24.54
N ALA A 666 4.80 -16.69 -24.63
CA ALA A 666 5.88 -16.65 -23.65
C ALA A 666 5.39 -16.21 -22.26
N VAL A 667 4.48 -15.23 -22.17
CA VAL A 667 3.85 -14.79 -20.92
C VAL A 667 3.07 -15.93 -20.26
N LEU A 668 2.24 -16.65 -21.00
CA LEU A 668 1.51 -17.81 -20.49
C LEU A 668 2.45 -18.90 -19.95
N LEU A 669 3.62 -19.10 -20.59
CA LEU A 669 4.63 -20.04 -20.11
C LEU A 669 5.34 -19.54 -18.83
N ILE A 670 5.55 -18.23 -18.70
CA ILE A 670 6.09 -17.62 -17.48
C ILE A 670 5.08 -17.72 -16.33
N GLU A 671 3.80 -17.43 -16.58
CA GLU A 671 2.72 -17.59 -15.60
C GLU A 671 2.58 -19.06 -15.16
N ALA A 672 2.64 -19.99 -16.12
CA ALA A 672 2.67 -21.41 -15.80
C ALA A 672 3.89 -21.77 -14.93
N ALA A 673 5.07 -21.18 -15.19
CA ALA A 673 6.26 -21.38 -14.38
C ALA A 673 6.18 -20.77 -12.96
N LEU A 674 5.31 -19.77 -12.75
CA LEU A 674 5.04 -19.19 -11.44
C LEU A 674 4.09 -20.05 -10.59
N ASN A 675 3.38 -21.01 -11.19
CA ASN A 675 2.50 -21.92 -10.46
C ASN A 675 3.29 -22.73 -9.42
N VAL A 676 2.80 -22.70 -8.17
CA VAL A 676 3.45 -23.32 -7.02
C VAL A 676 3.50 -24.85 -7.11
N GLU A 677 2.59 -25.46 -7.88
CA GLU A 677 2.50 -26.92 -8.01
C GLU A 677 3.62 -27.53 -8.87
N LEU A 678 4.26 -26.75 -9.74
CA LEU A 678 5.36 -27.26 -10.56
C LEU A 678 6.62 -27.43 -9.73
N SER A 679 7.33 -28.53 -9.98
CA SER A 679 8.67 -28.74 -9.42
C SER A 679 9.63 -27.66 -9.92
N PRO A 680 10.67 -27.30 -9.16
CA PRO A 680 11.60 -26.25 -9.56
C PRO A 680 12.28 -26.50 -10.93
N ALA A 681 12.49 -27.76 -11.31
CA ALA A 681 13.03 -28.16 -12.61
C ALA A 681 12.03 -27.94 -13.75
N GLU A 682 10.75 -28.28 -13.55
CA GLU A 682 9.70 -28.01 -14.53
C GLU A 682 9.51 -26.50 -14.76
N ARG A 683 9.61 -25.69 -13.69
CA ARG A 683 9.56 -24.22 -13.80
C ARG A 683 10.68 -23.70 -14.69
N LEU A 684 11.92 -24.14 -14.48
CA LEU A 684 13.04 -23.76 -15.37
C LEU A 684 12.80 -24.20 -16.81
N GLY A 685 12.29 -25.42 -17.04
CA GLY A 685 11.96 -25.91 -18.38
C GLY A 685 10.90 -25.05 -19.09
N LYS A 686 9.87 -24.60 -18.36
CA LYS A 686 8.87 -23.66 -18.87
C LYS A 686 9.47 -22.31 -19.22
N LEU A 687 10.37 -21.78 -18.38
CA LEU A 687 11.06 -20.51 -18.65
C LEU A 687 12.01 -20.60 -19.85
N GLN A 688 12.74 -21.70 -20.03
CA GLN A 688 13.54 -21.93 -21.24
C GLN A 688 12.67 -22.02 -22.49
N THR A 689 11.50 -22.65 -22.39
CA THR A 689 10.51 -22.70 -23.48
C THR A 689 9.96 -21.31 -23.77
N ALA A 690 9.72 -20.49 -22.74
CA ALA A 690 9.26 -19.10 -22.89
C ALA A 690 10.30 -18.24 -23.62
N GLN A 691 11.59 -18.39 -23.26
CA GLN A 691 12.70 -17.71 -23.94
C GLN A 691 12.85 -18.15 -25.40
N SER A 692 12.60 -19.42 -25.70
CA SER A 692 12.63 -19.94 -27.07
C SER A 692 11.41 -19.49 -27.88
N ALA A 693 10.26 -19.32 -27.23
CA ALA A 693 9.03 -18.83 -27.86
C ALA A 693 9.12 -17.33 -28.20
N TRP A 694 9.80 -16.56 -27.36
CA TRP A 694 10.04 -15.14 -27.58
C TRP A 694 11.41 -14.74 -27.02
N GLU A 695 12.34 -14.38 -27.91
CA GLU A 695 13.75 -14.11 -27.57
C GLU A 695 13.91 -13.00 -26.50
N HIS A 696 12.96 -12.07 -26.44
CA HIS A 696 12.96 -10.98 -25.48
C HIS A 696 12.29 -11.31 -24.13
N ALA A 697 11.79 -12.53 -23.93
CA ALA A 697 11.20 -12.95 -22.65
C ALA A 697 12.11 -12.68 -21.43
N PRO A 698 13.45 -12.83 -21.49
CA PRO A 698 14.33 -12.51 -20.36
C PRO A 698 14.36 -11.03 -19.93
N LYS A 699 13.87 -10.11 -20.78
CA LYS A 699 13.73 -8.69 -20.42
C LYS A 699 12.47 -8.42 -19.60
N LEU A 700 11.53 -9.38 -19.53
CA LEU A 700 10.35 -9.25 -18.70
C LEU A 700 10.74 -9.44 -17.23
N ARG A 701 10.34 -8.50 -16.38
CA ARG A 701 10.55 -8.59 -14.93
C ARG A 701 9.97 -9.89 -14.34
N ALA A 702 8.76 -10.27 -14.76
CA ALA A 702 8.12 -11.51 -14.34
C ALA A 702 8.95 -12.76 -14.69
N TYR A 703 9.65 -12.76 -15.83
CA TYR A 703 10.57 -13.85 -16.19
C TYR A 703 11.75 -13.90 -15.23
N GLN A 704 12.38 -12.75 -14.95
CA GLN A 704 13.55 -12.67 -14.07
C GLN A 704 13.20 -13.12 -12.65
N ASP A 705 12.07 -12.66 -12.14
CA ASP A 705 11.56 -13.06 -10.83
C ASP A 705 11.28 -14.57 -10.80
N ALA A 706 10.54 -15.11 -11.80
CA ALA A 706 10.25 -16.53 -11.90
C ALA A 706 11.53 -17.39 -12.00
N TRP A 707 12.52 -16.93 -12.78
CA TRP A 707 13.80 -17.59 -12.96
C TRP A 707 14.58 -17.64 -11.65
N GLN A 708 14.68 -16.50 -10.95
CA GLN A 708 15.37 -16.42 -9.68
C GLN A 708 14.67 -17.26 -8.60
N HIS A 709 13.34 -17.28 -8.58
CA HIS A 709 12.56 -18.14 -7.70
C HIS A 709 12.79 -19.63 -7.98
N ALA A 710 12.78 -20.04 -9.25
CA ALA A 710 13.03 -21.42 -9.64
C ALA A 710 14.46 -21.86 -9.29
N GLN A 711 15.47 -21.02 -9.55
CA GLN A 711 16.85 -21.28 -9.15
C GLN A 711 17.01 -21.39 -7.63
N ASN A 712 16.44 -20.46 -6.86
CA ASN A 712 16.52 -20.50 -5.40
C ASN A 712 15.81 -21.74 -4.82
N ALA A 713 14.70 -22.17 -5.41
CA ALA A 713 14.01 -23.38 -5.00
C ALA A 713 14.85 -24.64 -5.31
N LEU A 714 15.53 -24.69 -6.47
CA LEU A 714 16.49 -25.76 -6.79
C LEU A 714 17.66 -25.78 -5.80
N VAL A 715 18.22 -24.62 -5.47
CA VAL A 715 19.30 -24.51 -4.48
C VAL A 715 18.86 -25.07 -3.12
N ARG A 716 17.65 -24.71 -2.66
CA ARG A 716 17.11 -25.22 -1.39
C ARG A 716 16.86 -26.72 -1.44
N GLN A 717 16.36 -27.24 -2.56
CA GLN A 717 16.13 -28.67 -2.75
C GLN A 717 17.46 -29.43 -2.71
N ALA A 718 18.47 -28.96 -3.44
CA ALA A 718 19.82 -29.54 -3.44
C ALA A 718 20.50 -29.46 -2.07
N ALA A 719 20.33 -28.34 -1.34
CA ALA A 719 20.83 -28.22 0.03
C ALA A 719 20.15 -29.23 0.97
N GLY A 720 18.82 -29.38 0.87
CA GLY A 720 18.05 -30.31 1.69
C GLY A 720 18.42 -31.78 1.46
N THR A 721 18.68 -32.17 0.20
CA THR A 721 19.13 -33.52 -0.14
C THR A 721 20.56 -33.78 0.35
N LEU A 722 21.48 -32.82 0.19
CA LEU A 722 22.83 -32.90 0.76
C LEU A 722 22.82 -33.01 2.29
N ASP A 723 21.96 -32.23 2.98
CA ASP A 723 21.81 -32.31 4.43
C ASP A 723 21.20 -33.65 4.88
N ALA A 724 20.33 -34.26 4.06
CA ALA A 724 19.80 -35.59 4.31
C ALA A 724 20.86 -36.69 4.11
N LEU A 725 21.72 -36.55 3.07
CA LEU A 725 22.87 -37.44 2.86
C LEU A 725 23.87 -37.33 3.99
N MET A 726 24.22 -36.12 4.42
CA MET A 726 25.10 -35.90 5.56
C MET A 726 24.58 -36.54 6.83
N ARG A 727 23.27 -36.43 7.11
CA ARG A 727 22.64 -37.06 8.27
C ARG A 727 22.71 -38.59 8.18
N ARG A 728 22.42 -39.17 7.02
CA ARG A 728 22.55 -40.62 6.81
C ARG A 728 24.00 -41.09 6.96
N ALA A 729 24.97 -40.37 6.40
CA ALA A 729 26.40 -40.67 6.56
C ALA A 729 26.88 -40.54 8.03
N ARG A 730 26.27 -39.66 8.84
CA ARG A 730 26.59 -39.55 10.27
C ARG A 730 26.06 -40.70 11.11
N LEU A 731 24.99 -41.36 10.65
CA LEU A 731 24.35 -42.47 11.37
C LEU A 731 24.95 -43.83 11.00
N LEU A 732 25.84 -43.90 10.00
CA LEU A 732 26.54 -45.13 9.66
C LEU A 732 27.55 -45.50 10.74
N ASP A 733 27.42 -46.73 11.23
CA ASP A 733 28.33 -47.35 12.18
C ASP A 733 29.24 -48.33 11.43
N GLU A 734 30.56 -48.19 11.59
CA GLU A 734 31.55 -49.06 10.93
C GLU A 734 31.42 -50.55 11.26
N THR A 735 30.65 -50.90 12.30
CA THR A 735 30.39 -52.28 12.73
C THR A 735 29.25 -52.97 11.97
N GLU A 736 28.47 -52.23 11.16
CA GLU A 736 27.35 -52.80 10.40
C GLU A 736 27.84 -53.79 9.32
N ALA A 737 27.07 -54.87 9.13
CA ALA A 737 27.40 -55.93 8.17
C ALA A 737 27.25 -55.47 6.70
N ASP A 738 26.39 -54.48 6.45
CA ASP A 738 26.08 -53.89 5.14
C ASP A 738 26.75 -52.51 4.92
N PHE A 739 27.76 -52.18 5.71
CA PHE A 739 28.43 -50.88 5.70
C PHE A 739 28.91 -50.43 4.30
N GLU A 740 29.61 -51.30 3.57
CA GLU A 740 30.10 -50.99 2.21
C GLU A 740 28.95 -50.74 1.23
N GLN A 741 27.88 -51.54 1.30
CA GLN A 741 26.70 -51.34 0.45
C GLN A 741 26.01 -50.00 0.75
N LYS A 742 25.96 -49.59 2.02
CA LYS A 742 25.41 -48.29 2.41
C LYS A 742 26.30 -47.12 1.97
N ILE A 743 27.63 -47.26 2.01
CA ILE A 743 28.54 -46.24 1.46
C ILE A 743 28.40 -46.12 -0.05
N GLU A 744 28.35 -47.25 -0.77
CA GLU A 744 28.13 -47.26 -2.22
C GLU A 744 26.81 -46.59 -2.58
N ALA A 745 25.71 -46.92 -1.87
CA ALA A 745 24.42 -46.28 -2.07
C ALA A 745 24.47 -44.76 -1.84
N LEU A 746 25.14 -44.28 -0.78
CA LEU A 746 25.31 -42.83 -0.54
C LEU A 746 26.17 -42.15 -1.62
N GLN A 747 27.19 -42.85 -2.14
CA GLN A 747 28.03 -42.35 -3.22
C GLN A 747 27.24 -42.27 -4.54
N GLU A 748 26.41 -43.26 -4.85
CA GLU A 748 25.52 -43.26 -6.01
C GLU A 748 24.49 -42.14 -5.91
N GLU A 749 23.86 -41.94 -4.74
CA GLU A 749 22.95 -40.81 -4.51
C GLU A 749 23.65 -39.45 -4.69
N LEU A 750 24.89 -39.31 -4.19
CA LEU A 750 25.68 -38.09 -4.38
C LEU A 750 26.03 -37.86 -5.86
N ASN A 751 26.39 -38.91 -6.59
CA ASN A 751 26.67 -38.84 -8.02
C ASN A 751 25.41 -38.49 -8.83
N ALA A 752 24.24 -39.03 -8.44
CA ALA A 752 22.96 -38.67 -9.03
C ALA A 752 22.62 -37.19 -8.78
N LEU A 753 22.88 -36.67 -7.58
CA LEU A 753 22.75 -35.23 -7.29
C LEU A 753 23.69 -34.39 -8.14
N ARG A 754 24.95 -34.80 -8.30
CA ARG A 754 25.91 -34.10 -9.19
C ARG A 754 25.48 -34.13 -10.64
N ALA A 755 24.92 -35.24 -11.12
CA ALA A 755 24.37 -35.32 -12.48
C ALA A 755 23.14 -34.41 -12.66
N GLN A 756 22.27 -34.34 -11.64
CA GLN A 756 21.04 -33.53 -11.68
C GLN A 756 21.30 -32.03 -11.51
N TYR A 757 22.27 -31.65 -10.68
CA TYR A 757 22.49 -30.27 -10.23
C TYR A 757 23.89 -29.73 -10.52
N GLY A 758 24.72 -30.42 -11.32
CA GLY A 758 26.16 -30.12 -11.47
C GLY A 758 26.50 -28.65 -11.72
N GLY A 759 25.86 -28.01 -12.70
CA GLY A 759 26.08 -26.58 -12.96
C GLY A 759 25.73 -25.69 -11.76
N LEU A 760 24.67 -26.03 -11.03
CA LEU A 760 24.24 -25.29 -9.84
C LEU A 760 25.18 -25.52 -8.64
N LEU A 761 25.68 -26.74 -8.47
CA LEU A 761 26.64 -27.08 -7.42
C LEU A 761 27.97 -26.35 -7.62
N ASP A 762 28.44 -26.23 -8.86
CA ASP A 762 29.67 -25.53 -9.19
C ASP A 762 29.52 -24.00 -9.09
N GLU A 763 28.36 -23.46 -9.45
CA GLU A 763 28.07 -22.01 -9.40
C GLU A 763 27.83 -21.48 -7.98
N LYS A 764 27.43 -22.33 -7.02
CA LYS A 764 27.07 -21.93 -5.65
C LYS A 764 28.11 -22.46 -4.65
N PRO A 765 29.00 -21.59 -4.10
CA PRO A 765 30.06 -22.00 -3.19
C PRO A 765 29.57 -22.84 -2.00
N ASP A 766 28.46 -22.43 -1.38
CA ASP A 766 27.90 -23.11 -0.21
C ASP A 766 27.43 -24.55 -0.52
N LEU A 767 26.87 -24.78 -1.72
CA LEU A 767 26.44 -26.12 -2.14
C LEU A 767 27.64 -27.00 -2.48
N LYS A 768 28.66 -26.41 -3.12
CA LYS A 768 29.92 -27.09 -3.41
C LYS A 768 30.60 -27.56 -2.14
N GLU A 769 30.75 -26.66 -1.17
CA GLU A 769 31.34 -26.96 0.13
C GLU A 769 30.59 -28.09 0.85
N LYS A 770 29.24 -28.06 0.83
CA LYS A 770 28.43 -29.15 1.39
C LYS A 770 28.65 -30.49 0.66
N ALA A 771 28.69 -30.48 -0.67
CA ALA A 771 28.93 -31.69 -1.45
C ALA A 771 30.32 -32.25 -1.18
N ASP A 772 31.34 -31.40 -1.08
CA ASP A 772 32.71 -31.79 -0.75
C ASP A 772 32.79 -32.34 0.68
N THR A 773 32.06 -31.75 1.64
CA THR A 773 31.93 -32.27 3.01
C THR A 773 31.34 -33.68 3.05
N VAL A 774 30.35 -33.98 2.19
CA VAL A 774 29.81 -35.35 2.06
C VAL A 774 30.89 -36.31 1.57
N VAL A 775 31.67 -35.92 0.55
CA VAL A 775 32.78 -36.74 0.03
C VAL A 775 33.82 -36.99 1.12
N GLU A 776 34.29 -35.95 1.80
CA GLU A 776 35.25 -36.07 2.90
C GLU A 776 34.75 -37.00 4.00
N ARG A 777 33.45 -36.94 4.32
CA ARG A 777 32.85 -37.83 5.33
C ARG A 777 32.78 -39.28 4.84
N LEU A 778 32.41 -39.53 3.59
CA LEU A 778 32.39 -40.88 3.02
C LEU A 778 33.80 -41.48 2.99
N ASP A 779 34.83 -40.69 2.66
CA ASP A 779 36.22 -41.14 2.68
C ASP A 779 36.70 -41.41 4.11
N ALA A 780 36.33 -40.58 5.08
CA ALA A 780 36.61 -40.83 6.49
C ALA A 780 35.96 -42.12 7.01
N LEU A 781 34.73 -42.43 6.57
CA LEU A 781 34.03 -43.68 6.90
C LEU A 781 34.73 -44.91 6.29
N ARG A 782 35.19 -44.84 5.03
CA ARG A 782 35.98 -45.90 4.40
C ARG A 782 37.29 -46.16 5.15
N GLU A 783 37.98 -45.11 5.59
CA GLU A 783 39.19 -45.26 6.39
C GLU A 783 38.90 -45.85 7.79
N ALA A 784 37.81 -45.42 8.44
CA ALA A 784 37.37 -46.00 9.72
C ALA A 784 37.07 -47.50 9.60
N ARG A 785 36.46 -47.93 8.48
CA ARG A 785 36.20 -49.35 8.21
C ARG A 785 37.48 -50.15 7.99
N LYS A 786 38.43 -49.64 7.21
CA LYS A 786 39.75 -50.28 7.05
C LYS A 786 40.47 -50.40 8.39
N GLU A 787 40.35 -49.39 9.25
CA GLU A 787 40.91 -49.44 10.60
C GLU A 787 40.23 -50.52 11.46
N PHE A 788 38.90 -50.59 11.42
CA PHE A 788 38.13 -51.63 12.11
C PHE A 788 38.48 -53.04 11.63
N GLU A 789 38.62 -53.26 10.31
CA GLU A 789 39.03 -54.54 9.74
C GLU A 789 40.44 -54.95 10.17
N ARG A 790 41.38 -54.00 10.24
CA ARG A 790 42.72 -54.25 10.80
C ARG A 790 42.66 -54.62 12.28
N VAL A 791 41.73 -54.05 13.03
CA VAL A 791 41.51 -54.39 14.44
C VAL A 791 40.92 -55.79 14.57
N GLN A 792 39.90 -56.13 13.79
CA GLN A 792 39.35 -57.49 13.71
C GLN A 792 40.41 -58.52 13.36
N GLN A 793 41.27 -58.22 12.38
CA GLN A 793 42.40 -59.08 12.02
C GLN A 793 43.37 -59.26 13.19
N LYS A 794 43.78 -58.18 13.86
CA LYS A 794 44.66 -58.25 15.05
C LYS A 794 44.02 -59.01 16.21
N LEU A 795 42.72 -58.87 16.42
CA LEU A 795 41.97 -59.61 17.44
C LEU A 795 41.96 -61.11 17.09
N ALA A 796 41.74 -61.47 15.83
CA ALA A 796 41.81 -62.85 15.36
C ALA A 796 43.23 -63.45 15.49
N GLU A 797 44.28 -62.69 15.12
CA GLU A 797 45.67 -63.08 15.33
C GLU A 797 45.96 -63.28 16.82
N THR A 798 45.56 -62.34 17.67
CA THR A 798 45.69 -62.46 19.14
C THR A 798 44.97 -63.69 19.67
N GLN A 799 43.76 -63.97 19.17
CA GLN A 799 43.01 -65.15 19.56
C GLN A 799 43.75 -66.43 19.21
N SER A 800 44.30 -66.53 17.99
CA SER A 800 45.11 -67.68 17.56
C SER A 800 46.32 -67.88 18.46
N GLU A 801 47.06 -66.81 18.75
CA GLU A 801 48.24 -66.86 19.64
C GLU A 801 47.85 -67.30 21.07
N LEU A 802 46.70 -66.85 21.58
CA LEU A 802 46.20 -67.25 22.90
C LEU A 802 45.59 -68.67 22.93
N GLU A 803 45.26 -69.25 21.78
CA GLU A 803 44.79 -70.63 21.66
C GLU A 803 45.92 -71.65 21.81
N ASP A 804 47.12 -71.31 21.32
CA ASP A 804 48.30 -72.17 21.38
C ASP A 804 49.19 -71.93 22.62
N ALA A 805 48.94 -70.87 23.39
CA ALA A 805 49.80 -70.45 24.49
C ALA A 805 49.71 -71.29 25.77
N GLU A 806 50.85 -71.74 26.29
CA GLU A 806 51.03 -72.21 27.67
C GLU A 806 51.42 -71.05 28.63
N PRO A 807 51.27 -71.20 29.96
CA PRO A 807 51.79 -70.22 30.91
C PRO A 807 53.31 -70.02 30.73
N ASP A 808 53.77 -68.75 30.69
CA ASP A 808 55.15 -68.31 30.42
C ASP A 808 55.70 -68.51 28.99
N ASP A 809 54.82 -68.80 28.03
CA ASP A 809 55.15 -69.01 26.61
C ASP A 809 55.41 -67.69 25.84
N GLU A 810 56.20 -67.76 24.76
CA GLU A 810 56.45 -66.66 23.83
C GLU A 810 55.15 -66.13 23.20
N HIS A 811 54.19 -67.02 22.95
CA HIS A 811 52.85 -66.71 22.46
C HIS A 811 52.10 -65.69 23.35
N VAL A 812 52.25 -65.75 24.68
CA VAL A 812 51.65 -64.78 25.62
C VAL A 812 52.22 -63.37 25.42
N LYS A 813 53.52 -63.25 25.13
CA LYS A 813 54.19 -61.95 24.87
C LYS A 813 53.79 -61.38 23.51
N ILE A 814 53.61 -62.25 22.51
CA ILE A 814 53.13 -61.86 21.18
C ILE A 814 51.70 -61.33 21.29
N ALA A 815 50.80 -62.08 21.95
CA ALA A 815 49.42 -61.66 22.19
C ALA A 815 49.32 -60.32 22.95
N GLU A 816 50.13 -60.12 24.00
CA GLU A 816 50.19 -58.82 24.71
C GLU A 816 50.62 -57.67 23.80
N THR A 817 51.59 -57.92 22.91
CA THR A 817 52.06 -56.92 21.94
C THR A 817 50.97 -56.60 20.91
N LEU A 818 50.24 -57.61 20.44
CA LEU A 818 49.14 -57.44 19.47
C LEU A 818 47.98 -56.64 20.07
N LEU A 819 47.54 -56.96 21.30
CA LEU A 819 46.49 -56.21 21.99
C LEU A 819 46.89 -54.74 22.24
N ARG A 820 48.15 -54.48 22.64
CA ARG A 820 48.63 -53.10 22.81
C ARG A 820 48.66 -52.28 21.51
N LYS A 821 48.73 -52.94 20.35
CA LYS A 821 48.66 -52.30 19.03
C LYS A 821 47.22 -52.00 18.58
N ILE A 822 46.20 -52.35 19.36
CA ILE A 822 44.81 -52.02 19.09
C ILE A 822 44.54 -50.59 19.59
N PRO A 823 44.05 -49.68 18.73
CA PRO A 823 43.73 -48.31 19.14
C PRO A 823 42.73 -48.25 20.30
N GLY A 824 42.91 -47.28 21.20
CA GLY A 824 42.11 -47.14 22.42
C GLY A 824 40.59 -47.12 22.20
N LYS A 825 40.12 -46.54 21.09
CA LYS A 825 38.69 -46.47 20.73
C LYS A 825 38.02 -47.83 20.51
N TYR A 826 38.78 -48.90 20.31
CA TYR A 826 38.27 -50.28 20.12
C TYR A 826 38.47 -51.18 21.35
N GLN A 827 39.05 -50.67 22.44
CA GLN A 827 39.31 -51.48 23.63
C GLN A 827 38.04 -51.85 24.41
N ASP A 828 36.92 -51.20 24.11
CA ASP A 828 35.64 -51.53 24.73
C ASP A 828 34.86 -52.59 23.92
N MET A 829 35.40 -53.05 22.77
CA MET A 829 34.84 -54.17 22.03
C MET A 829 34.86 -55.44 22.87
N ILE A 830 33.77 -56.21 22.81
CA ILE A 830 33.60 -57.43 23.61
C ILE A 830 34.72 -58.44 23.29
N GLU A 831 35.13 -58.57 22.03
CA GLU A 831 36.23 -59.43 21.63
C GLU A 831 37.56 -59.01 22.26
N TYR A 832 37.88 -57.70 22.27
CA TYR A 832 39.08 -57.19 22.94
C TYR A 832 39.05 -57.53 24.43
N ILE A 833 37.93 -57.27 25.09
CA ILE A 833 37.74 -57.51 26.53
C ILE A 833 37.95 -59.00 26.87
N ARG A 834 37.38 -59.90 26.06
CA ARG A 834 37.54 -61.36 26.25
C ARG A 834 38.98 -61.81 26.07
N LEU A 835 39.67 -61.31 25.05
CA LEU A 835 41.06 -61.67 24.78
C LEU A 835 42.01 -61.09 25.84
N GLU A 836 41.77 -59.86 26.31
CA GLU A 836 42.54 -59.25 27.40
C GLU A 836 42.34 -60.01 28.72
N ALA A 837 41.10 -60.41 29.05
CA ALA A 837 40.83 -61.24 30.22
C ALA A 837 41.52 -62.61 30.14
N ARG A 838 41.47 -63.26 28.96
CA ARG A 838 42.16 -64.53 28.71
C ARG A 838 43.68 -64.38 28.84
N LEU A 839 44.27 -63.32 28.28
CA LEU A 839 45.69 -63.03 28.41
C LEU A 839 46.09 -62.86 29.89
N ASN A 840 45.31 -62.09 30.66
CA ASN A 840 45.59 -61.87 32.07
C ASN A 840 45.52 -63.18 32.89
N ARG A 841 44.61 -64.08 32.54
CA ARG A 841 44.51 -65.42 33.14
C ARG A 841 45.78 -66.24 32.90
N LEU A 842 46.27 -66.29 31.66
CA LEU A 842 47.51 -67.03 31.32
C LEU A 842 48.76 -66.44 32.00
N GLN A 843 48.72 -65.16 32.37
CA GLN A 843 49.79 -64.46 33.10
C GLN A 843 49.68 -64.60 34.63
N GLY A 844 48.71 -65.39 35.11
CA GLY A 844 48.51 -65.73 36.51
C GLY A 844 47.47 -64.85 37.23
N SER A 845 46.84 -65.45 38.24
CA SER A 845 45.71 -64.85 38.97
C SER A 845 46.01 -63.50 39.62
N GLN A 846 47.27 -63.22 39.97
CA GLN A 846 47.67 -61.92 40.53
C GLN A 846 47.56 -60.79 39.50
N LYS A 847 47.96 -61.05 38.24
CA LYS A 847 47.83 -60.05 37.16
C LYS A 847 46.37 -59.87 36.79
N GLN A 848 45.62 -60.96 36.74
CA GLN A 848 44.17 -60.96 36.51
C GLN A 848 43.40 -60.17 37.58
N TRP A 849 43.72 -60.35 38.86
CA TRP A 849 43.16 -59.57 39.97
C TRP A 849 43.46 -58.07 39.83
N ASN A 850 44.74 -57.72 39.62
CA ASN A 850 45.16 -56.33 39.49
C ASN A 850 44.50 -55.64 38.28
N SER A 851 44.39 -56.36 37.16
CA SER A 851 43.71 -55.91 35.95
C SER A 851 42.22 -55.70 36.19
N GLY A 852 41.54 -56.68 36.80
CA GLY A 852 40.13 -56.59 37.16
C GLY A 852 39.81 -55.42 38.09
N LEU A 853 40.62 -55.18 39.12
CA LEU A 853 40.49 -54.01 40.00
C LEU A 853 40.73 -52.69 39.27
N THR A 854 41.71 -52.66 38.36
CA THR A 854 42.00 -51.46 37.57
C THR A 854 40.84 -51.13 36.64
N ALA A 855 40.31 -52.15 35.95
CA ALA A 855 39.12 -52.02 35.11
C ALA A 855 37.90 -51.56 35.92
N TYR A 856 37.69 -52.11 37.12
CA TYR A 856 36.61 -51.70 38.03
C TYR A 856 36.73 -50.21 38.40
N ARG A 857 37.93 -49.75 38.79
CA ARG A 857 38.18 -48.33 39.13
C ARG A 857 37.98 -47.40 37.93
N GLN A 858 38.32 -47.88 36.74
CA GLN A 858 38.11 -47.14 35.48
C GLN A 858 36.68 -47.23 34.94
N ARG A 859 35.76 -47.90 35.65
CA ARG A 859 34.37 -48.13 35.23
C ARG A 859 34.22 -48.94 33.94
N LYS A 860 35.22 -49.76 33.61
CA LYS A 860 35.15 -50.74 32.52
C LYS A 860 34.51 -52.03 33.04
N TRP A 861 33.20 -51.99 33.28
CA TRP A 861 32.48 -53.01 34.05
C TRP A 861 32.58 -54.42 33.45
N ASN A 862 32.43 -54.55 32.13
CA ASN A 862 32.52 -55.83 31.43
C ASN A 862 33.91 -56.47 31.58
N LEU A 863 34.97 -55.67 31.43
CA LEU A 863 36.36 -56.12 31.60
C LEU A 863 36.68 -56.44 33.07
N ALA A 864 36.15 -55.66 34.00
CA ALA A 864 36.28 -55.93 35.42
C ALA A 864 35.63 -57.28 35.78
N ARG A 865 34.42 -57.52 35.26
CA ARG A 865 33.68 -58.77 35.44
C ARG A 865 34.43 -59.96 34.86
N GLU A 866 34.81 -59.90 33.59
CA GLU A 866 35.51 -61.01 32.93
C GLU A 866 36.83 -61.35 33.62
N ASN A 867 37.62 -60.36 34.06
CA ASN A 867 38.85 -60.63 34.80
C ASN A 867 38.56 -61.23 36.20
N LEU A 868 37.63 -60.67 36.97
CA LEU A 868 37.39 -61.09 38.35
C LEU A 868 36.63 -62.43 38.45
N GLN A 869 35.64 -62.70 37.59
CA GLN A 869 34.87 -63.95 37.63
C GLN A 869 35.69 -65.19 37.26
N GLN A 870 36.80 -64.97 36.57
CA GLN A 870 37.63 -66.03 36.03
C GLN A 870 38.79 -66.42 36.96
N ILE A 871 38.89 -65.87 38.17
CA ILE A 871 39.89 -66.27 39.18
C ILE A 871 39.51 -67.65 39.76
N PRO A 872 40.41 -68.65 39.79
CA PRO A 872 40.08 -69.99 40.27
C PRO A 872 39.62 -70.00 41.72
N ALA A 873 38.55 -70.74 42.02
CA ALA A 873 37.97 -70.84 43.37
C ALA A 873 38.98 -71.29 44.45
N GLY A 874 40.00 -72.07 44.06
CA GLY A 874 41.08 -72.51 44.95
C GLY A 874 42.04 -71.39 45.40
N GLU A 875 42.02 -70.23 44.73
CA GLU A 875 42.89 -69.09 45.01
C GLU A 875 42.17 -67.90 45.65
N GLU A 876 40.86 -67.99 45.88
CA GLU A 876 40.04 -66.95 46.52
C GLU A 876 40.58 -66.52 47.89
N GLY A 877 41.19 -67.45 48.63
CA GLY A 877 41.83 -67.17 49.92
C GLY A 877 42.97 -66.14 49.84
N SER A 878 43.54 -65.93 48.65
CA SER A 878 44.56 -64.89 48.40
C SER A 878 43.95 -63.51 48.10
N TYR A 879 42.65 -63.44 47.81
CA TYR A 879 41.93 -62.22 47.40
C TYR A 879 40.61 -62.08 48.18
N PRO A 880 40.67 -61.76 49.50
CA PRO A 880 39.50 -61.78 50.38
C PRO A 880 38.37 -60.83 49.98
N ASP A 881 38.68 -59.79 49.20
CA ASP A 881 37.70 -58.80 48.73
C ASP A 881 36.97 -59.21 47.44
N LEU A 882 37.38 -60.30 46.77
CA LEU A 882 36.84 -60.71 45.47
C LEU A 882 35.30 -60.89 45.46
N PRO A 883 34.68 -61.57 46.44
CA PRO A 883 33.22 -61.71 46.48
C PRO A 883 32.50 -60.35 46.54
N ALA A 884 33.02 -59.40 47.33
CA ALA A 884 32.41 -58.08 47.47
C ALA A 884 32.46 -57.26 46.16
N TYR A 885 33.50 -57.42 45.34
CA TYR A 885 33.56 -56.78 44.02
C TYR A 885 32.64 -57.44 43.00
N LEU A 886 32.51 -58.77 43.02
CA LEU A 886 31.60 -59.51 42.15
C LEU A 886 30.13 -59.18 42.45
N ASP A 887 29.75 -59.12 43.74
CA ASP A 887 28.41 -58.70 44.16
C ASP A 887 28.08 -57.27 43.72
N ARG A 888 29.05 -56.36 43.81
CA ARG A 888 28.88 -54.97 43.35
C ARG A 888 28.75 -54.88 41.84
N LEU A 889 29.51 -55.66 41.08
CA LEU A 889 29.38 -55.70 39.62
C LEU A 889 28.02 -56.28 39.20
N ALA A 890 27.54 -57.32 39.87
CA ALA A 890 26.22 -57.89 39.65
C ALA A 890 25.06 -56.94 40.01
N ALA A 891 25.27 -55.97 40.90
CA ALA A 891 24.30 -54.93 41.24
C ALA A 891 24.35 -53.68 40.31
N ILE A 892 25.43 -53.51 39.55
CA ILE A 892 25.57 -52.43 38.54
C ILE A 892 24.88 -52.82 37.24
N GLU A 893 24.87 -54.12 36.92
CA GLU A 893 24.03 -54.73 35.88
C GLU A 893 22.56 -54.74 36.27
#